data_AF-A0AAF0JBU9-F1
#
_entry.id   AF-A0AAF0JBU9-F1
#
_cell.length_a   1.000
_cell.length_b   1.000
_cell.length_c   1.000
_cell.angle_alpha   90.00
_cell.angle_beta   90.00
_cell.angle_gamma   90.00
#
_symmetry.space_group_name_H-M   'P 1'
#
loop_
_entity.id
_entity.type
_entity.pdbx_description
1 polymer ?
#
loop_
_entity_poly.entity_id
_entity_poly.type
_entity_poly.pdbx_seq_one_letter_code
_entity_poly.pdbx_strand_id
1 'polypeptide(L)'
;MDAPLVFSAELAGHTADVRAIASHRTNDGTLLILSGSRDQTARLWVQAEDRSFRSYVIDNGNGFVNAVAFFVDVDGKLYALTGGQDALVNAYLVSFSSTGDVKVSSTPRFSLVGHADNVCTLGVFESEYIVSGSWDATVRVWKNWECVATLVGPSLAVWSVLPLDSQHLLAASADKSVSLWSLDAPSAPVASFTGATQAVRGLAQLSPTSFASCGNDGAIRVYPLGTDAKAVAPQATLHGHASFVYSLAALGETLVSSGEDRTVCVWKNGALQQMLTLPAISVWCVCALPGGDIACGTSDGQVRLFSAARPASDELVAAYEATVATQALADAEVDASTPRGERTLLDAPGSAEGATVVVRDGSVAEVHRWSQHASSWKKVGVVTDAAASQQKKMLDGKAYDYVFDVDVEDGAPPLKLGYNASENPYDAANRFLGKYQLPATYLDQVVQFLEKNTQAVGLSAPTASDPYTGSSSYTPQPTQAAPAPPLDPFTGAGGITSSSRTLRVLPQEQYLAFLQTNLDAARAKIRELAGGDAPLSDEDAARLDRVVDALRAKTSADVSVLSALLSQWPPAKRFPLLDLLRIAAAQPSTAPFSALATEALVGAEWDALDHYQGERKHAETNAMLALRVLANGFVAPGGPQALNDMALEALATLQQPPWAMLNKNARIALATIALNYSVLAVRSSFAHTELLLSFITELLRNEGESEMVYRALVALGNVRQRPPRCA
;
A
#
# COMPACT_ATOMS: atom_id res chain seq x y z
N MET A 1 5.14 -31.72 -10.48
CA MET A 1 3.75 -32.02 -10.90
C MET A 1 3.80 -32.36 -12.36
N ASP A 2 3.31 -33.55 -12.73
CA ASP A 2 3.28 -34.00 -14.13
C ASP A 2 1.93 -33.70 -14.81
N ALA A 3 0.89 -33.39 -14.02
CA ALA A 3 -0.42 -32.95 -14.51
C ALA A 3 -0.57 -31.41 -14.40
N PRO A 4 -1.24 -30.77 -15.37
CA PRO A 4 -1.41 -29.31 -15.43
C PRO A 4 -2.47 -28.86 -14.41
N LEU A 5 -2.35 -27.61 -13.96
CA LEU A 5 -3.41 -26.99 -13.15
C LEU A 5 -4.62 -26.70 -14.06
N VAL A 6 -5.81 -27.05 -13.63
CA VAL A 6 -7.06 -26.77 -14.37
C VAL A 6 -8.10 -26.16 -13.45
N PHE A 7 -9.08 -25.46 -14.02
CA PHE A 7 -10.12 -24.77 -13.26
C PHE A 7 -10.82 -25.76 -12.30
N SER A 8 -10.93 -25.36 -11.04
CA SER A 8 -11.44 -26.21 -9.95
C SER A 8 -12.69 -25.63 -9.29
N ALA A 9 -12.66 -24.34 -8.95
CA ALA A 9 -13.80 -23.64 -8.36
C ALA A 9 -13.70 -22.13 -8.58
N GLU A 10 -14.85 -21.47 -8.50
CA GLU A 10 -14.96 -20.01 -8.38
C GLU A 10 -15.70 -19.68 -7.09
N LEU A 11 -15.15 -18.75 -6.31
CA LEU A 11 -15.75 -18.25 -5.09
C LEU A 11 -16.22 -16.82 -5.35
N ALA A 12 -17.54 -16.66 -5.45
CA ALA A 12 -18.20 -15.39 -5.73
C ALA A 12 -18.65 -14.71 -4.43
N GLY A 13 -18.40 -13.41 -4.30
CA GLY A 13 -18.93 -12.64 -3.19
C GLY A 13 -18.41 -11.21 -3.06
N HIS A 14 -17.20 -10.91 -3.51
CA HIS A 14 -16.73 -9.53 -3.52
C HIS A 14 -17.39 -8.75 -4.67
N THR A 15 -17.56 -7.45 -4.49
CA THR A 15 -18.17 -6.56 -5.50
C THR A 15 -17.15 -5.67 -6.22
N ALA A 16 -15.86 -5.79 -5.85
CA ALA A 16 -14.74 -5.10 -6.46
C ALA A 16 -13.46 -5.95 -6.36
N ASP A 17 -12.37 -5.48 -6.98
CA ASP A 17 -11.08 -6.15 -7.09
C ASP A 17 -10.65 -6.91 -5.84
N VAL A 18 -10.29 -8.18 -6.00
CA VAL A 18 -9.68 -8.98 -4.92
C VAL A 18 -8.17 -8.78 -4.94
N ARG A 19 -7.66 -8.03 -3.97
CA ARG A 19 -6.29 -7.49 -3.94
C ARG A 19 -5.29 -8.37 -3.21
N ALA A 20 -5.76 -9.18 -2.26
CA ALA A 20 -4.92 -10.08 -1.50
C ALA A 20 -5.63 -11.39 -1.19
N ILE A 21 -4.83 -12.45 -1.08
CA ILE A 21 -5.31 -13.79 -0.76
C ILE A 21 -4.29 -14.53 0.10
N ALA A 22 -4.77 -15.25 1.11
CA ALA A 22 -3.97 -16.11 1.97
C ALA A 22 -4.70 -17.43 2.21
N SER A 23 -3.95 -18.51 2.47
CA SER A 23 -4.52 -19.83 2.78
C SER A 23 -4.01 -20.35 4.12
N HIS A 24 -4.81 -21.18 4.76
CA HIS A 24 -4.45 -21.90 5.99
C HIS A 24 -5.14 -23.25 6.01
N ARG A 25 -4.50 -24.26 6.63
CA ARG A 25 -5.13 -25.55 6.91
C ARG A 25 -5.16 -25.75 8.43
N THR A 26 -6.36 -25.89 8.97
CA THR A 26 -6.57 -26.18 10.39
C THR A 26 -6.05 -27.59 10.72
N ASN A 27 -5.91 -27.87 12.02
CA ASN A 27 -5.41 -29.16 12.51
C ASN A 27 -6.29 -30.35 12.11
N ASP A 28 -7.60 -30.14 11.92
CA ASP A 28 -8.53 -31.17 11.43
C ASP A 28 -8.51 -31.33 9.89
N GLY A 29 -7.69 -30.55 9.20
CA GLY A 29 -7.54 -30.60 7.76
C GLY A 29 -8.47 -29.66 6.98
N THR A 30 -9.32 -28.87 7.62
CA THR A 30 -10.19 -27.89 6.94
C THR A 30 -9.35 -26.83 6.21
N LEU A 31 -9.61 -26.62 4.93
CA LEU A 31 -8.98 -25.55 4.14
C LEU A 31 -9.71 -24.23 4.39
N LEU A 32 -8.94 -23.21 4.75
CA LEU A 32 -9.38 -21.83 4.86
C LEU A 32 -8.70 -20.99 3.78
N ILE A 33 -9.47 -20.10 3.16
CA ILE A 33 -8.95 -19.05 2.29
C ILE A 33 -9.43 -17.72 2.86
N LEU A 34 -8.56 -16.72 2.93
CA LEU A 34 -8.91 -15.36 3.29
C LEU A 34 -8.64 -14.47 2.07
N SER A 35 -9.63 -13.70 1.64
CA SER A 35 -9.49 -12.73 0.56
C SER A 35 -9.76 -11.32 1.06
N GLY A 36 -9.02 -10.32 0.56
CA GLY A 36 -9.24 -8.90 0.82
C GLY A 36 -9.57 -8.15 -0.46
N SER A 37 -10.52 -7.23 -0.41
CA SER A 37 -11.03 -6.52 -1.60
C SER A 37 -11.11 -5.00 -1.41
N ARG A 38 -11.17 -4.30 -2.56
CA ARG A 38 -11.53 -2.89 -2.64
C ARG A 38 -12.99 -2.60 -2.30
N ASP A 39 -13.82 -3.63 -2.15
CA ASP A 39 -15.18 -3.48 -1.61
C ASP A 39 -15.22 -3.23 -0.09
N GLN A 40 -14.06 -2.97 0.52
CA GLN A 40 -13.87 -2.65 1.94
C GLN A 40 -14.06 -3.85 2.88
N THR A 41 -14.21 -5.05 2.31
CA THR A 41 -14.36 -6.28 3.09
C THR A 41 -13.18 -7.22 2.91
N ALA A 42 -12.93 -8.04 3.94
CA ALA A 42 -12.29 -9.32 3.77
C ALA A 42 -13.34 -10.44 3.86
N ARG A 43 -13.06 -11.59 3.24
CA ARG A 43 -13.92 -12.77 3.30
C ARG A 43 -13.12 -13.99 3.72
N LEU A 44 -13.57 -14.65 4.78
CA LEU A 44 -13.09 -15.97 5.15
C LEU A 44 -13.94 -17.02 4.45
N TRP A 45 -13.31 -17.83 3.60
CA TRP A 45 -13.89 -18.97 2.92
C TRP A 45 -13.47 -20.25 3.64
N VAL A 46 -14.45 -21.04 4.02
CA VAL A 46 -14.26 -22.30 4.76
C VAL A 46 -14.71 -23.45 3.85
N GLN A 47 -13.79 -24.35 3.53
CA GLN A 47 -14.10 -25.52 2.70
C GLN A 47 -14.85 -26.56 3.53
N ALA A 48 -16.01 -27.00 3.04
CA ALA A 48 -16.77 -28.12 3.59
C ALA A 48 -16.23 -29.47 3.06
N GLU A 49 -16.68 -30.58 3.65
CA GLU A 49 -16.28 -31.93 3.25
C GLU A 49 -16.61 -32.26 1.78
N ASP A 50 -17.71 -31.71 1.26
CA ASP A 50 -18.11 -31.83 -0.15
C ASP A 50 -17.32 -30.94 -1.11
N ARG A 51 -16.32 -30.22 -0.58
CA ARG A 51 -15.46 -29.22 -1.23
C ARG A 51 -16.15 -27.91 -1.61
N SER A 52 -17.42 -27.72 -1.26
CA SER A 52 -18.06 -26.41 -1.36
C SER A 52 -17.46 -25.44 -0.35
N PHE A 53 -17.66 -24.14 -0.55
CA PHE A 53 -17.15 -23.11 0.35
C PHE A 53 -18.29 -22.30 0.97
N ARG A 54 -18.19 -22.08 2.28
CA ARG A 54 -19.01 -21.10 2.99
C ARG A 54 -18.20 -19.83 3.20
N SER A 55 -18.82 -18.67 3.00
CA SER A 55 -18.16 -17.36 3.17
C SER A 55 -18.63 -16.64 4.42
N TYR A 56 -17.69 -16.05 5.15
CA TYR A 56 -17.95 -15.18 6.31
C TYR A 56 -17.33 -13.81 6.02
N VAL A 57 -18.17 -12.77 6.00
CA VAL A 57 -17.74 -11.40 5.70
C VAL A 57 -17.12 -10.79 6.94
N ILE A 58 -15.95 -10.20 6.76
CA ILE A 58 -15.22 -9.39 7.73
C ILE A 58 -15.30 -7.96 7.22
N ASP A 59 -16.11 -7.15 7.89
CA ASP A 59 -16.19 -5.72 7.62
C ASP A 59 -14.96 -5.04 8.24
N ASN A 60 -14.09 -4.47 7.39
CA ASN A 60 -12.91 -3.74 7.81
C ASN A 60 -13.23 -2.25 8.09
N GLY A 61 -14.51 -1.87 8.06
CA GLY A 61 -14.96 -0.50 8.20
C GLY A 61 -14.73 0.27 6.90
N ASN A 62 -14.07 1.43 6.99
CA ASN A 62 -13.89 2.33 5.86
C ASN A 62 -12.49 2.17 5.24
N GLY A 63 -12.43 1.77 3.96
CA GLY A 63 -11.20 1.72 3.17
C GLY A 63 -10.88 0.33 2.62
N PHE A 64 -10.09 0.30 1.55
CA PHE A 64 -9.76 -0.95 0.85
C PHE A 64 -8.94 -1.91 1.70
N VAL A 65 -9.23 -3.21 1.61
CA VAL A 65 -8.38 -4.27 2.18
C VAL A 65 -7.35 -4.68 1.13
N ASN A 66 -6.09 -4.27 1.32
CA ASN A 66 -5.01 -4.53 0.36
C ASN A 66 -4.11 -5.69 0.79
N ALA A 67 -4.18 -6.14 2.04
CA ALA A 67 -3.36 -7.21 2.57
C ALA A 67 -4.16 -8.10 3.52
N VAL A 68 -3.92 -9.41 3.46
CA VAL A 68 -4.51 -10.39 4.38
C VAL A 68 -3.49 -11.45 4.76
N ALA A 69 -3.62 -12.00 5.97
CA ALA A 69 -2.82 -13.13 6.43
C ALA A 69 -3.56 -13.91 7.51
N PHE A 70 -3.15 -15.16 7.75
CA PHE A 70 -3.58 -15.91 8.94
C PHE A 70 -2.48 -15.86 10.01
N PHE A 71 -2.88 -15.69 11.26
CA PHE A 71 -1.98 -15.72 12.41
C PHE A 71 -2.52 -16.67 13.48
N VAL A 72 -1.70 -17.61 13.93
CA VAL A 72 -2.03 -18.50 15.05
C VAL A 72 -1.15 -18.12 16.21
N ASP A 73 -1.75 -17.62 17.30
CA ASP A 73 -0.99 -17.22 18.48
C ASP A 73 -0.42 -18.42 19.25
N VAL A 74 0.46 -18.15 20.22
CA VAL A 74 1.06 -19.17 21.09
C VAL A 74 0.05 -19.97 21.92
N ASP A 75 -1.18 -19.47 22.10
CA ASP A 75 -2.29 -20.18 22.76
C ASP A 75 -3.11 -21.03 21.76
N GLY A 76 -2.73 -21.06 20.47
CA GLY A 76 -3.43 -21.79 19.41
C GLY A 76 -4.68 -21.09 18.86
N LYS A 77 -4.90 -19.80 19.16
CA LYS A 77 -6.03 -19.04 18.61
C LYS A 77 -5.73 -18.57 17.20
N LEU A 78 -6.67 -18.82 16.29
CA LEU A 78 -6.58 -18.39 14.90
C LEU A 78 -7.14 -16.99 14.71
N TYR A 79 -6.40 -16.15 14.01
CA TYR A 79 -6.79 -14.80 13.61
C TYR A 79 -6.74 -14.64 12.10
N ALA A 80 -7.77 -14.00 11.54
CA ALA A 80 -7.75 -13.42 10.21
C ALA A 80 -7.21 -12.00 10.33
N LEU A 81 -6.05 -11.73 9.74
CA LEU A 81 -5.45 -10.41 9.69
C LEU A 81 -5.87 -9.68 8.42
N THR A 82 -6.19 -8.40 8.56
CA THR A 82 -6.44 -7.48 7.45
C THR A 82 -5.54 -6.26 7.60
N GLY A 83 -5.09 -5.72 6.47
CA GLY A 83 -4.39 -4.45 6.39
C GLY A 83 -4.79 -3.71 5.13
N GLY A 84 -4.86 -2.39 5.19
CA GLY A 84 -5.40 -1.63 4.09
C GLY A 84 -5.23 -0.12 4.19
N GLN A 85 -6.15 0.59 3.53
CA GLN A 85 -6.14 2.04 3.37
C GLN A 85 -6.34 2.81 4.69
N ASP A 86 -6.83 2.14 5.72
CA ASP A 86 -6.96 2.67 7.08
C ASP A 86 -5.64 2.71 7.85
N ALA A 87 -4.52 2.30 7.24
CA ALA A 87 -3.19 2.22 7.86
C ALA A 87 -3.12 1.33 9.11
N LEU A 88 -4.16 0.53 9.36
CA LEU A 88 -4.25 -0.40 10.48
C LEU A 88 -3.88 -1.82 10.03
N VAL A 89 -3.42 -2.62 10.99
CA VAL A 89 -3.49 -4.09 10.88
C VAL A 89 -4.51 -4.59 11.90
N ASN A 90 -5.64 -5.09 11.44
CA ASN A 90 -6.72 -5.58 12.28
C ASN A 90 -6.67 -7.10 12.37
N ALA A 91 -6.92 -7.65 13.57
CA ALA A 91 -6.90 -9.08 13.83
C ALA A 91 -8.28 -9.56 14.33
N TYR A 92 -8.99 -10.31 13.51
CA TYR A 92 -10.32 -10.85 13.82
C TYR A 92 -10.19 -12.29 14.29
N LEU A 93 -10.77 -12.60 15.46
CA LEU A 93 -10.70 -13.94 16.03
C LEU A 93 -11.60 -14.88 15.21
N VAL A 94 -11.01 -15.98 14.74
CA VAL A 94 -11.72 -17.08 14.08
C VAL A 94 -11.84 -18.22 15.07
N SER A 95 -13.07 -18.68 15.31
CA SER A 95 -13.37 -19.75 16.26
C SER A 95 -14.25 -20.82 15.61
N PHE A 96 -14.02 -22.06 16.01
CA PHE A 96 -14.77 -23.23 15.54
C PHE A 96 -15.54 -23.80 16.73
N SER A 97 -16.84 -24.01 16.58
CA SER A 97 -17.64 -24.71 17.59
C SER A 97 -17.31 -26.21 17.59
N SER A 98 -17.72 -26.92 18.64
CA SER A 98 -17.63 -28.38 18.69
C SER A 98 -18.48 -29.08 17.62
N THR A 99 -19.42 -28.36 16.99
CA THR A 99 -20.26 -28.84 15.87
C THR A 99 -19.71 -28.43 14.51
N GLY A 100 -18.54 -27.78 14.44
CA GLY A 100 -17.90 -27.34 13.20
C GLY A 100 -18.38 -25.98 12.69
N ASP A 101 -19.20 -25.25 13.45
CA ASP A 101 -19.66 -23.91 13.06
C ASP A 101 -18.52 -22.90 13.20
N VAL A 102 -18.25 -22.16 12.14
CA VAL A 102 -17.25 -21.10 12.14
C VAL A 102 -17.88 -19.78 12.57
N LYS A 103 -17.21 -19.10 13.49
CA LYS A 103 -17.55 -17.74 13.91
C LYS A 103 -16.31 -16.85 13.80
N VAL A 104 -16.44 -15.77 13.04
CA VAL A 104 -15.48 -14.67 13.01
C VAL A 104 -15.99 -13.56 13.92
N SER A 105 -15.11 -12.92 14.69
CA SER A 105 -15.50 -11.77 15.52
C SER A 105 -16.00 -10.62 14.63
N SER A 106 -17.08 -9.95 15.06
CA SER A 106 -17.65 -8.81 14.31
C SER A 106 -16.82 -7.53 14.42
N THR A 107 -15.88 -7.50 15.36
CA THR A 107 -14.91 -6.41 15.55
C THR A 107 -13.51 -7.00 15.67
N PRO A 108 -12.46 -6.23 15.34
CA PRO A 108 -11.10 -6.68 15.55
C PRO A 108 -10.86 -6.92 17.05
N ARG A 109 -10.22 -8.05 17.35
CA ARG A 109 -9.78 -8.37 18.71
C ARG A 109 -8.54 -7.57 19.10
N PHE A 110 -7.72 -7.24 18.10
CA PHE A 110 -6.55 -6.37 18.19
C PHE A 110 -6.49 -5.49 16.94
N SER A 111 -6.01 -4.25 17.10
CA SER A 111 -5.72 -3.33 16.01
C SER A 111 -4.32 -2.77 16.23
N LEU A 112 -3.42 -3.03 15.29
CA LEU A 112 -2.03 -2.62 15.37
C LEU A 112 -1.89 -1.26 14.71
N VAL A 113 -1.46 -0.27 15.50
CA VAL A 113 -1.29 1.11 15.06
C VAL A 113 0.18 1.45 14.98
N GLY A 114 0.56 2.06 13.88
CA GLY A 114 1.89 2.62 13.72
C GLY A 114 2.19 3.08 12.31
N HIS A 115 1.65 2.41 11.29
CA HIS A 115 1.80 2.89 9.93
C HIS A 115 1.13 4.25 9.74
N ALA A 116 1.70 5.07 8.86
CA ALA A 116 1.19 6.40 8.55
C ALA A 116 0.41 6.45 7.22
N ASP A 117 0.38 5.33 6.50
CA ASP A 117 -0.25 5.18 5.19
C ASP A 117 -0.62 3.71 4.93
N ASN A 118 -1.25 3.45 3.79
CA ASN A 118 -1.83 2.19 3.35
C ASN A 118 -0.92 0.96 3.62
N VAL A 119 -1.43 -0.01 4.37
CA VAL A 119 -0.77 -1.31 4.56
C VAL A 119 -1.01 -2.18 3.34
N CYS A 120 0.06 -2.53 2.64
CA CYS A 120 0.00 -3.19 1.33
C CYS A 120 0.29 -4.68 1.38
N THR A 121 0.92 -5.14 2.46
CA THR A 121 1.36 -6.53 2.56
C THR A 121 1.47 -6.94 4.02
N LEU A 122 1.16 -8.20 4.28
CA LEU A 122 1.29 -8.84 5.58
C LEU A 122 2.06 -10.15 5.42
N GLY A 123 2.98 -10.40 6.34
CA GLY A 123 3.67 -11.66 6.52
C GLY A 123 3.55 -12.12 7.97
N VAL A 124 3.64 -13.42 8.19
CA VAL A 124 3.63 -14.02 9.54
C VAL A 124 4.77 -15.02 9.62
N PHE A 125 5.47 -15.03 10.75
CA PHE A 125 6.45 -16.06 11.07
C PHE A 125 6.39 -16.46 12.54
N GLU A 126 6.73 -17.73 12.81
CA GLU A 126 6.90 -18.31 14.14
C GLU A 126 5.75 -18.09 15.15
N SER A 127 4.45 -18.24 14.79
CA SER A 127 3.30 -18.11 15.72
C SER A 127 3.29 -16.88 16.67
N GLU A 128 4.15 -15.90 16.40
CA GLU A 128 4.56 -14.87 17.35
C GLU A 128 4.69 -13.53 16.65
N TYR A 129 5.20 -13.53 15.41
CA TYR A 129 5.48 -12.30 14.68
C TYR A 129 4.54 -12.07 13.51
N ILE A 130 4.11 -10.83 13.40
CA ILE A 130 3.42 -10.27 12.22
C ILE A 130 4.38 -9.24 11.62
N VAL A 131 4.46 -9.20 10.29
CA VAL A 131 5.25 -8.22 9.54
C VAL A 131 4.29 -7.50 8.61
N SER A 132 4.38 -6.17 8.56
CA SER A 132 3.58 -5.36 7.65
C SER A 132 4.44 -4.39 6.85
N GLY A 133 4.15 -4.24 5.56
CA GLY A 133 4.76 -3.24 4.69
C GLY A 133 3.73 -2.23 4.23
N SER A 134 4.12 -0.96 4.14
CA SER A 134 3.21 0.16 3.87
C SER A 134 3.74 1.14 2.82
N TRP A 135 2.82 1.95 2.28
CA TRP A 135 3.13 3.15 1.50
C TRP A 135 3.95 4.19 2.27
N ASP A 136 3.98 4.10 3.60
CA ASP A 136 4.82 4.95 4.43
C ASP A 136 6.33 4.65 4.35
N ALA A 137 6.72 3.75 3.43
CA ALA A 137 8.08 3.30 3.17
C ALA A 137 8.75 2.60 4.36
N THR A 138 7.94 2.08 5.30
CA THR A 138 8.45 1.29 6.42
C THR A 138 7.96 -0.15 6.36
N VAL A 139 8.74 -1.03 6.98
CA VAL A 139 8.27 -2.34 7.42
C VAL A 139 8.14 -2.31 8.93
N ARG A 140 7.02 -2.75 9.47
CA ARG A 140 6.83 -2.91 10.91
C ARG A 140 6.78 -4.38 11.28
N VAL A 141 7.41 -4.70 12.40
CA VAL A 141 7.43 -6.03 12.99
C VAL A 141 6.70 -5.96 14.31
N TRP A 142 5.71 -6.82 14.46
CA TRP A 142 4.82 -6.86 15.60
C TRP A 142 4.97 -8.19 16.31
N LYS A 143 5.05 -8.16 17.63
CA LYS A 143 5.06 -9.35 18.50
C LYS A 143 4.20 -9.07 19.70
N ASN A 144 3.42 -10.07 20.11
CA ASN A 144 2.41 -9.91 21.18
C ASN A 144 1.48 -8.72 20.94
N TRP A 145 1.15 -8.42 19.68
CA TRP A 145 0.30 -7.31 19.27
C TRP A 145 0.90 -5.91 19.52
N GLU A 146 2.20 -5.82 19.74
CA GLU A 146 2.94 -4.57 19.91
C GLU A 146 4.01 -4.42 18.83
N CYS A 147 4.32 -3.17 18.44
CA CYS A 147 5.39 -2.91 17.50
C CYS A 147 6.75 -3.07 18.19
N VAL A 148 7.51 -4.09 17.77
CA VAL A 148 8.84 -4.40 18.33
C VAL A 148 9.99 -3.92 17.47
N ALA A 149 9.77 -3.71 16.17
CA ALA A 149 10.74 -3.06 15.30
C ALA A 149 10.05 -2.28 14.17
N THR A 150 10.68 -1.18 13.77
CA THR A 150 10.34 -0.43 12.55
C THR A 150 11.58 -0.36 11.69
N LEU A 151 11.54 -1.03 10.55
CA LEU A 151 12.63 -1.08 9.58
C LEU A 151 12.44 0.07 8.61
N VAL A 152 13.34 1.05 8.72
CA VAL A 152 13.33 2.28 7.94
C VAL A 152 14.51 2.22 6.98
N GLY A 153 14.25 2.01 5.70
CA GLY A 153 15.29 1.88 4.70
C GLY A 153 14.80 1.77 3.25
N PRO A 154 13.66 1.11 2.95
CA PRO A 154 13.00 1.31 1.67
C PRO A 154 12.73 2.81 1.47
N SER A 155 13.05 3.34 0.30
CA SER A 155 12.88 4.78 0.03
C SER A 155 11.47 5.12 -0.47
N LEU A 156 10.74 4.11 -0.94
CA LEU A 156 9.35 4.18 -1.39
C LEU A 156 8.50 3.08 -0.75
N ALA A 157 7.21 3.15 -1.04
CA ALA A 157 6.19 2.16 -0.66
C ALA A 157 6.70 0.72 -0.72
N VAL A 158 6.45 -0.03 0.36
CA VAL A 158 6.76 -1.46 0.45
C VAL A 158 5.56 -2.25 -0.05
N TRP A 159 5.71 -2.92 -1.18
CA TRP A 159 4.63 -3.67 -1.84
C TRP A 159 4.53 -5.12 -1.39
N SER A 160 5.65 -5.72 -0.97
CA SER A 160 5.66 -7.11 -0.51
C SER A 160 6.72 -7.29 0.58
N VAL A 161 6.35 -8.03 1.62
CA VAL A 161 7.28 -8.53 2.64
C VAL A 161 7.28 -10.06 2.62
N LEU A 162 8.44 -10.65 2.86
CA LEU A 162 8.61 -12.09 2.92
C LEU A 162 9.49 -12.44 4.13
N PRO A 163 8.89 -12.85 5.25
CA PRO A 163 9.64 -13.44 6.35
C PRO A 163 10.39 -14.70 5.87
N LEU A 164 11.65 -14.85 6.28
CA LEU A 164 12.51 -15.97 5.91
C LEU A 164 12.73 -16.92 7.08
N ASP A 165 12.98 -16.34 8.26
CA ASP A 165 13.21 -17.05 9.52
C ASP A 165 12.90 -16.10 10.71
N SER A 166 13.27 -16.50 11.95
CA SER A 166 13.05 -15.72 13.18
C SER A 166 13.67 -14.33 13.16
N GLN A 167 14.71 -14.13 12.35
CA GLN A 167 15.59 -12.97 12.39
C GLN A 167 15.64 -12.24 11.06
N HIS A 168 15.25 -12.86 9.95
CA HIS A 168 15.42 -12.28 8.63
C HIS A 168 14.12 -12.17 7.85
N LEU A 169 13.99 -11.06 7.11
CA LEU A 169 12.89 -10.85 6.17
C LEU A 169 13.36 -10.05 4.95
N LEU A 170 12.65 -10.23 3.84
CA LEU A 170 12.81 -9.42 2.64
C LEU A 170 11.69 -8.38 2.55
N ALA A 171 12.02 -7.21 2.01
CA ALA A 171 11.08 -6.15 1.70
C ALA A 171 11.29 -5.68 0.26
N ALA A 172 10.25 -5.79 -0.58
CA ALA A 172 10.21 -5.31 -1.96
C ALA A 172 9.54 -3.94 -2.02
N SER A 173 10.17 -3.01 -2.73
CA SER A 173 9.73 -1.61 -2.75
C SER A 173 9.47 -1.09 -4.17
N ALA A 174 8.64 -0.05 -4.24
CA ALA A 174 8.46 0.74 -5.44
C ALA A 174 9.76 1.41 -5.92
N ASP A 175 10.78 1.50 -5.06
CA ASP A 175 12.10 2.08 -5.37
C ASP A 175 12.99 1.19 -6.24
N LYS A 176 12.42 0.10 -6.78
CA LYS A 176 13.07 -0.86 -7.67
C LYS A 176 14.08 -1.76 -6.95
N SER A 177 14.05 -1.80 -5.62
CA SER A 177 14.92 -2.66 -4.83
C SER A 177 14.14 -3.72 -4.04
N VAL A 178 14.85 -4.79 -3.71
CA VAL A 178 14.49 -5.67 -2.60
C VAL A 178 15.58 -5.53 -1.54
N SER A 179 15.22 -5.50 -0.27
CA SER A 179 16.15 -5.38 0.85
C SER A 179 15.99 -6.54 1.82
N LEU A 180 17.11 -7.15 2.23
CA LEU A 180 17.18 -8.13 3.31
C LEU A 180 17.42 -7.42 4.63
N TRP A 181 16.60 -7.71 5.62
CA TRP A 181 16.69 -7.14 6.95
C TRP A 181 17.02 -8.22 7.97
N SER A 182 17.75 -7.83 9.01
CA SER A 182 17.92 -8.62 10.22
C SER A 182 17.25 -7.88 11.39
N LEU A 183 16.49 -8.60 12.21
CA LEU A 183 15.84 -8.05 13.39
C LEU A 183 16.83 -7.79 14.54
N ASP A 184 18.00 -8.44 14.52
CA ASP A 184 19.12 -8.12 15.41
C ASP A 184 19.77 -6.76 15.06
N ALA A 185 19.66 -6.33 13.79
CA ALA A 185 20.22 -5.08 13.29
C ALA A 185 19.19 -4.29 12.44
N PRO A 186 18.08 -3.81 13.04
CA PRO A 186 16.94 -3.26 12.31
C PRO A 186 17.19 -1.85 11.74
N SER A 187 18.39 -1.29 11.92
CA SER A 187 18.74 0.08 11.53
C SER A 187 19.13 0.23 10.05
N ALA A 188 19.53 -0.87 9.40
CA ALA A 188 19.89 -0.88 7.99
C ALA A 188 19.70 -2.29 7.39
N PRO A 189 19.47 -2.39 6.06
CA PRO A 189 19.41 -3.69 5.42
C PRO A 189 20.79 -4.37 5.40
N VAL A 190 20.79 -5.69 5.61
CA VAL A 190 21.97 -6.56 5.55
C VAL A 190 22.46 -6.71 4.11
N ALA A 191 21.52 -6.78 3.16
CA ALA A 191 21.79 -6.85 1.74
C ALA A 191 20.69 -6.16 0.92
N SER A 192 21.02 -5.78 -0.31
CA SER A 192 20.07 -5.27 -1.29
C SER A 192 20.18 -6.04 -2.61
N PHE A 193 19.05 -6.31 -3.24
CA PHE A 193 18.95 -7.01 -4.51
C PHE A 193 18.53 -6.02 -5.60
N THR A 194 19.33 -5.97 -6.65
CA THR A 194 19.27 -4.96 -7.71
C THR A 194 18.88 -5.57 -9.05
N GLY A 195 18.63 -4.75 -10.06
CA GLY A 195 18.35 -5.21 -11.43
C GLY A 195 16.90 -5.04 -11.88
N ALA A 196 15.97 -4.70 -10.98
CA ALA A 196 14.64 -4.26 -11.37
C ALA A 196 14.69 -2.86 -12.01
N THR A 197 13.94 -2.67 -13.09
CA THR A 197 13.92 -1.39 -13.83
C THR A 197 12.71 -0.52 -13.44
N GLN A 198 11.70 -1.15 -12.84
CA GLN A 198 10.50 -0.54 -12.28
C GLN A 198 10.18 -1.12 -10.88
N ALA A 199 9.07 -0.65 -10.28
CA ALA A 199 8.61 -1.05 -8.97
C ALA A 199 8.52 -2.58 -8.81
N VAL A 200 9.04 -3.10 -7.69
CA VAL A 200 8.94 -4.52 -7.33
C VAL A 200 7.64 -4.73 -6.55
N ARG A 201 6.84 -5.73 -6.93
CA ARG A 201 5.47 -5.96 -6.45
C ARG A 201 5.30 -7.21 -5.60
N GLY A 202 6.01 -8.28 -5.93
CA GLY A 202 5.84 -9.58 -5.25
C GLY A 202 7.16 -10.26 -4.94
N LEU A 203 7.14 -11.10 -3.91
CA LEU A 203 8.24 -11.94 -3.45
C LEU A 203 7.75 -13.36 -3.22
N ALA A 204 8.60 -14.36 -3.50
CA ALA A 204 8.37 -15.74 -3.10
C ALA A 204 9.70 -16.44 -2.78
N GLN A 205 9.76 -17.15 -1.65
CA GLN A 205 10.91 -17.98 -1.33
C GLN A 205 10.87 -19.26 -2.17
N LEU A 206 11.95 -19.55 -2.89
CA LEU A 206 12.04 -20.75 -3.72
C LEU A 206 12.71 -21.90 -2.95
N SER A 207 13.68 -21.56 -2.10
CA SER A 207 14.42 -22.49 -1.25
C SER A 207 15.03 -21.74 -0.06
N PRO A 208 15.66 -22.43 0.91
CA PRO A 208 16.40 -21.76 1.98
C PRO A 208 17.52 -20.82 1.47
N THR A 209 17.99 -21.00 0.24
CA THR A 209 19.10 -20.26 -0.35
C THR A 209 18.73 -19.50 -1.63
N SER A 210 17.44 -19.34 -1.94
CA SER A 210 17.00 -18.54 -3.10
C SER A 210 15.57 -18.02 -2.97
N PHE A 211 15.31 -16.90 -3.64
CA PHE A 211 13.98 -16.31 -3.75
C PHE A 211 13.76 -15.68 -5.13
N ALA A 212 12.51 -15.40 -5.45
CA ALA A 212 12.09 -14.70 -6.65
C ALA A 212 11.42 -13.36 -6.30
N SER A 213 11.60 -12.36 -7.16
CA SER A 213 10.84 -11.11 -7.15
C SER A 213 10.19 -10.84 -8.50
N CYS A 214 9.11 -10.05 -8.51
CA CYS A 214 8.43 -9.64 -9.75
C CYS A 214 8.04 -8.15 -9.69
N GLY A 215 7.71 -7.54 -10.82
CA GLY A 215 7.38 -6.11 -10.84
C GLY A 215 6.72 -5.59 -12.12
N ASN A 216 6.63 -4.26 -12.19
CA ASN A 216 5.97 -3.54 -13.27
C ASN A 216 6.71 -3.58 -14.62
N ASP A 217 7.93 -4.11 -14.66
CA ASP A 217 8.63 -4.34 -15.93
C ASP A 217 8.30 -5.70 -16.57
N GLY A 218 7.30 -6.41 -16.05
CA GLY A 218 6.84 -7.70 -16.57
C GLY A 218 7.81 -8.86 -16.33
N ALA A 219 8.92 -8.62 -15.63
CA ALA A 219 9.96 -9.61 -15.42
C ALA A 219 9.92 -10.21 -14.02
N ILE A 220 10.25 -11.51 -13.94
CA ILE A 220 10.49 -12.23 -12.69
C ILE A 220 12.00 -12.44 -12.56
N ARG A 221 12.57 -12.11 -11.40
CA ARG A 221 14.01 -12.20 -11.15
C ARG A 221 14.28 -13.18 -10.03
N VAL A 222 15.22 -14.10 -10.26
CA VAL A 222 15.63 -15.11 -9.29
C VAL A 222 16.97 -14.72 -8.71
N TYR A 223 17.07 -14.71 -7.38
CA TYR A 223 18.26 -14.32 -6.64
C TYR A 223 18.72 -15.46 -5.72
N PRO A 224 20.04 -15.58 -5.49
CA PRO A 224 20.55 -16.33 -4.36
C PRO A 224 20.21 -15.57 -3.08
N LEU A 225 19.92 -16.31 -2.02
CA LEU A 225 19.66 -15.80 -0.69
C LEU A 225 20.85 -16.16 0.20
N GLY A 226 21.65 -15.16 0.54
CA GLY A 226 22.81 -15.25 1.41
C GLY A 226 23.19 -13.87 1.95
N THR A 227 23.91 -13.82 3.07
CA THR A 227 24.25 -12.58 3.78
C THR A 227 25.65 -12.04 3.44
N ASP A 228 26.42 -12.76 2.62
CA ASP A 228 27.84 -12.46 2.38
C ASP A 228 28.08 -11.24 1.45
N ALA A 229 27.06 -10.80 0.71
CA ALA A 229 27.16 -9.72 -0.25
C ALA A 229 26.14 -8.60 0.03
N LYS A 230 26.63 -7.35 0.11
CA LYS A 230 25.77 -6.17 0.32
C LYS A 230 24.87 -5.86 -0.87
N ALA A 231 25.29 -6.18 -2.08
CA ALA A 231 24.52 -5.97 -3.30
C ALA A 231 24.55 -7.24 -4.16
N VAL A 232 23.37 -7.72 -4.55
CA VAL A 232 23.19 -8.99 -5.26
C VAL A 232 22.42 -8.75 -6.56
N ALA A 233 22.98 -9.20 -7.68
CA ALA A 233 22.34 -9.19 -8.99
C ALA A 233 21.52 -10.50 -9.19
N PRO A 234 20.51 -10.51 -10.07
CA PRO A 234 19.75 -11.72 -10.31
C PRO A 234 20.60 -12.78 -11.01
N GLN A 235 20.43 -14.04 -10.61
CA GLN A 235 21.03 -15.21 -11.28
C GLN A 235 20.27 -15.59 -12.56
N ALA A 236 18.97 -15.29 -12.60
CA ALA A 236 18.14 -15.49 -13.77
C ALA A 236 17.03 -14.43 -13.83
N THR A 237 16.60 -14.12 -15.06
CA THR A 237 15.41 -13.31 -15.31
C THR A 237 14.49 -14.12 -16.22
N LEU A 238 13.25 -14.30 -15.78
CA LEU A 238 12.22 -15.05 -16.49
C LEU A 238 11.28 -14.05 -17.17
N HIS A 239 11.02 -14.28 -18.44
CA HIS A 239 10.11 -13.50 -19.27
C HIS A 239 8.97 -14.40 -19.75
N GLY A 240 7.74 -13.88 -19.70
CA GLY A 240 6.56 -14.61 -20.16
C GLY A 240 5.26 -13.85 -19.89
N HIS A 241 5.25 -12.95 -18.91
CA HIS A 241 4.19 -11.95 -18.80
C HIS A 241 4.39 -10.82 -19.83
N ALA A 242 3.29 -10.38 -20.43
CA ALA A 242 3.27 -9.27 -21.40
C ALA A 242 3.08 -7.90 -20.74
N SER A 243 2.72 -7.89 -19.46
CA SER A 243 2.47 -6.68 -18.66
C SER A 243 2.93 -6.90 -17.21
N PHE A 244 2.50 -6.03 -16.29
CA PHE A 244 2.91 -6.04 -14.89
C PHE A 244 2.68 -7.41 -14.24
N VAL A 245 3.65 -7.85 -13.45
CA VAL A 245 3.50 -9.03 -12.59
C VAL A 245 3.25 -8.54 -11.17
N TYR A 246 2.12 -8.94 -10.59
CA TYR A 246 1.67 -8.42 -9.30
C TYR A 246 2.05 -9.30 -8.11
N SER A 247 2.03 -10.62 -8.29
CA SER A 247 2.17 -11.55 -7.17
C SER A 247 2.92 -12.81 -7.57
N LEU A 248 3.56 -13.43 -6.58
CA LEU A 248 4.30 -14.68 -6.69
C LEU A 248 3.89 -15.61 -5.56
N ALA A 249 3.85 -16.92 -5.84
CA ALA A 249 3.68 -17.96 -4.84
C ALA A 249 4.58 -19.16 -5.16
N ALA A 250 5.20 -19.73 -4.14
CA ALA A 250 5.92 -20.99 -4.27
C ALA A 250 4.97 -22.18 -4.06
N LEU A 251 5.00 -23.13 -4.99
CA LEU A 251 4.16 -24.32 -5.00
C LEU A 251 5.07 -25.55 -5.12
N GLY A 252 5.64 -25.97 -3.99
CA GLY A 252 6.72 -26.96 -3.97
C GLY A 252 7.94 -26.43 -4.75
N GLU A 253 8.41 -27.20 -5.73
CA GLU A 253 9.53 -26.80 -6.62
C GLU A 253 9.12 -25.87 -7.78
N THR A 254 7.83 -25.51 -7.86
CA THR A 254 7.33 -24.63 -8.93
C THR A 254 7.07 -23.23 -8.38
N LEU A 255 7.27 -22.22 -9.23
CA LEU A 255 6.88 -20.84 -8.96
C LEU A 255 5.60 -20.56 -9.74
N VAL A 256 4.68 -19.82 -9.13
CA VAL A 256 3.46 -19.34 -9.77
C VAL A 256 3.45 -17.82 -9.72
N SER A 257 3.08 -17.17 -10.82
CA SER A 257 2.98 -15.71 -10.92
C SER A 257 1.65 -15.28 -11.49
N SER A 258 1.19 -14.09 -11.11
CA SER A 258 -0.04 -13.49 -11.64
C SER A 258 0.22 -12.07 -12.16
N GLY A 259 -0.52 -11.65 -13.20
CA GLY A 259 -0.26 -10.39 -13.87
C GLY A 259 -1.48 -9.63 -14.39
N GLU A 260 -1.21 -8.43 -14.89
CA GLU A 260 -2.16 -7.53 -15.58
C GLU A 260 -2.54 -8.06 -16.98
N ASP A 261 -1.80 -9.02 -17.51
CA ASP A 261 -2.06 -9.64 -18.81
C ASP A 261 -3.12 -10.75 -18.77
N ARG A 262 -3.98 -10.74 -17.73
CA ARG A 262 -5.04 -11.72 -17.49
C ARG A 262 -4.54 -13.14 -17.21
N THR A 263 -3.24 -13.32 -16.93
CA THR A 263 -2.67 -14.65 -16.79
C THR A 263 -2.18 -15.00 -15.40
N VAL A 264 -2.19 -16.31 -15.14
CA VAL A 264 -1.37 -16.96 -14.13
C VAL A 264 -0.38 -17.88 -14.83
N CYS A 265 0.91 -17.70 -14.57
CA CYS A 265 1.98 -18.51 -15.17
C CYS A 265 2.60 -19.47 -14.15
N VAL A 266 2.83 -20.72 -14.55
CA VAL A 266 3.51 -21.75 -13.76
C VAL A 266 4.90 -21.98 -14.33
N TRP A 267 5.91 -21.87 -13.48
CA TRP A 267 7.32 -21.94 -13.84
C TRP A 267 7.99 -23.11 -13.13
N LYS A 268 8.84 -23.82 -13.85
CA LYS A 268 9.68 -24.89 -13.30
C LYS A 268 11.05 -24.82 -13.95
N ASN A 269 12.11 -24.90 -13.16
CA ASN A 269 13.51 -24.89 -13.63
C ASN A 269 13.82 -23.71 -14.56
N GLY A 270 13.24 -22.53 -14.28
CA GLY A 270 13.45 -21.32 -15.09
C GLY A 270 12.70 -21.30 -16.44
N ALA A 271 11.84 -22.27 -16.72
CA ALA A 271 11.03 -22.30 -17.93
C ALA A 271 9.53 -22.22 -17.60
N LEU A 272 8.78 -21.50 -18.45
CA LEU A 272 7.32 -21.46 -18.41
C LEU A 272 6.79 -22.86 -18.79
N GLN A 273 6.03 -23.47 -17.88
CA GLN A 273 5.43 -24.79 -18.07
C GLN A 273 3.96 -24.71 -18.46
N GLN A 274 3.26 -23.68 -17.96
CA GLN A 274 1.84 -23.52 -18.20
C GLN A 274 1.45 -22.05 -18.07
N MET A 275 0.57 -21.59 -18.96
CA MET A 275 -0.07 -20.27 -18.88
C MET A 275 -1.59 -20.42 -18.80
N LEU A 276 -2.17 -20.06 -17.65
CA LEU A 276 -3.61 -20.03 -17.42
C LEU A 276 -4.14 -18.64 -17.78
N THR A 277 -5.18 -18.56 -18.61
CA THR A 277 -5.85 -17.28 -18.94
C THR A 277 -7.16 -17.19 -18.17
N LEU A 278 -7.39 -16.04 -17.54
CA LEU A 278 -8.54 -15.77 -16.68
C LEU A 278 -9.48 -14.75 -17.32
N PRO A 279 -10.80 -14.82 -17.05
CA PRO A 279 -11.78 -13.90 -17.62
C PRO A 279 -11.85 -12.58 -16.81
N ALA A 280 -10.69 -11.98 -16.55
CA ALA A 280 -10.56 -10.72 -15.80
C ALA A 280 -9.39 -9.91 -16.36
N ILE A 281 -9.44 -8.58 -16.21
CA ILE A 281 -8.38 -7.68 -16.69
C ILE A 281 -7.10 -7.91 -15.90
N SER A 282 -7.18 -7.90 -14.57
CA SER A 282 -6.01 -8.08 -13.71
C SER A 282 -6.15 -9.30 -12.83
N VAL A 283 -5.07 -10.06 -12.70
CA VAL A 283 -4.92 -11.08 -11.66
C VAL A 283 -3.99 -10.53 -10.58
N TRP A 284 -4.58 -9.87 -9.58
CA TRP A 284 -3.87 -9.08 -8.58
C TRP A 284 -3.01 -9.91 -7.63
N CYS A 285 -3.46 -11.11 -7.28
CA CYS A 285 -2.81 -11.93 -6.27
C CYS A 285 -2.93 -13.42 -6.57
N VAL A 286 -1.92 -14.18 -6.15
CA VAL A 286 -1.92 -15.65 -6.20
C VAL A 286 -1.35 -16.20 -4.90
N CYS A 287 -1.89 -17.33 -4.43
CA CYS A 287 -1.39 -18.04 -3.25
C CYS A 287 -1.43 -19.55 -3.51
N ALA A 288 -0.40 -20.25 -3.05
CA ALA A 288 -0.39 -21.69 -3.01
C ALA A 288 -1.36 -22.19 -1.93
N LEU A 289 -2.12 -23.23 -2.27
CA LEU A 289 -3.00 -23.92 -1.33
C LEU A 289 -2.31 -25.19 -0.81
N PRO A 290 -2.53 -25.55 0.46
CA PRO A 290 -2.09 -26.82 1.00
C PRO A 290 -2.59 -28.00 0.14
N GLY A 291 -1.67 -28.79 -0.42
CA GLY A 291 -2.03 -29.94 -1.28
C GLY A 291 -1.79 -29.76 -2.78
N GLY A 292 -1.09 -28.69 -3.19
CA GLY A 292 -0.59 -28.52 -4.57
C GLY A 292 -1.51 -27.72 -5.49
N ASP A 293 -2.56 -27.10 -4.97
CA ASP A 293 -3.49 -26.25 -5.73
C ASP A 293 -3.08 -24.77 -5.60
N ILE A 294 -3.74 -23.90 -6.36
CA ILE A 294 -3.60 -22.45 -6.21
C ILE A 294 -4.95 -21.77 -6.11
N ALA A 295 -4.96 -20.59 -5.49
CA ALA A 295 -6.06 -19.64 -5.58
C ALA A 295 -5.53 -18.28 -6.03
N CYS A 296 -6.34 -17.53 -6.77
CA CYS A 296 -6.01 -16.18 -7.20
C CYS A 296 -7.21 -15.23 -7.07
N GLY A 297 -6.93 -13.97 -6.78
CA GLY A 297 -7.91 -12.88 -6.75
C GLY A 297 -7.82 -12.01 -7.99
N THR A 298 -8.97 -11.65 -8.55
CA THR A 298 -9.08 -10.98 -9.85
C THR A 298 -9.81 -9.64 -9.77
N SER A 299 -9.64 -8.80 -10.80
CA SER A 299 -10.24 -7.46 -10.90
C SER A 299 -11.77 -7.45 -10.99
N ASP A 300 -12.37 -8.58 -11.36
CA ASP A 300 -13.83 -8.76 -11.44
C ASP A 300 -14.48 -9.15 -10.11
N GLY A 301 -13.73 -9.10 -8.99
CA GLY A 301 -14.23 -9.44 -7.67
C GLY A 301 -14.30 -10.93 -7.35
N GLN A 302 -13.77 -11.79 -8.22
CA GLN A 302 -13.82 -13.23 -8.00
C GLN A 302 -12.52 -13.77 -7.37
N VAL A 303 -12.66 -14.88 -6.63
CA VAL A 303 -11.53 -15.76 -6.28
C VAL A 303 -11.65 -17.05 -7.09
N ARG A 304 -10.59 -17.45 -7.77
CA ARG A 304 -10.58 -18.65 -8.63
C ARG A 304 -9.53 -19.65 -8.18
N LEU A 305 -9.91 -20.92 -8.13
CA LEU A 305 -9.07 -22.03 -7.69
C LEU A 305 -8.71 -22.90 -8.89
N PHE A 306 -7.46 -23.34 -8.93
CA PHE A 306 -6.96 -24.29 -9.93
C PHE A 306 -6.28 -25.47 -9.26
N SER A 307 -6.56 -26.67 -9.77
CA SER A 307 -6.05 -27.92 -9.23
C SER A 307 -5.68 -28.88 -10.35
N ALA A 308 -4.57 -29.60 -10.20
CA ALA A 308 -4.23 -30.71 -11.08
C ALA A 308 -4.93 -32.02 -10.69
N ALA A 309 -5.28 -32.18 -9.40
CA ALA A 309 -5.86 -33.41 -8.86
C ALA A 309 -7.39 -33.35 -8.70
N ARG A 310 -7.96 -32.14 -8.68
CA ARG A 310 -9.37 -31.89 -8.34
C ARG A 310 -9.98 -30.87 -9.31
N PRO A 311 -10.04 -31.17 -10.62
CA PRO A 311 -10.76 -30.32 -11.57
C PRO A 311 -12.23 -30.16 -11.17
N ALA A 312 -12.84 -29.08 -11.66
CA ALA A 312 -14.30 -28.93 -11.68
C ALA A 312 -14.91 -30.01 -12.62
N SER A 313 -16.25 -30.10 -12.65
CA SER A 313 -16.91 -30.91 -13.68
C SER A 313 -16.61 -30.38 -15.08
N ASP A 314 -16.62 -31.25 -16.08
CA ASP A 314 -16.38 -30.86 -17.48
C ASP A 314 -17.30 -29.72 -17.94
N GLU A 315 -18.54 -29.71 -17.46
CA GLU A 315 -19.51 -28.64 -17.71
C GLU A 315 -19.04 -27.27 -17.16
N LEU A 316 -18.55 -27.23 -15.92
CA LEU A 316 -18.05 -26.01 -15.30
C LEU A 316 -16.73 -25.55 -15.94
N VAL A 317 -15.85 -26.50 -16.31
CA VAL A 317 -14.62 -26.19 -17.05
C VAL A 317 -14.97 -25.59 -18.43
N ALA A 318 -15.92 -26.18 -19.15
CA ALA A 318 -16.37 -25.65 -20.45
C ALA A 318 -17.01 -24.26 -20.33
N ALA A 319 -17.81 -24.02 -19.28
CA ALA A 319 -18.41 -22.71 -19.00
C ALA A 319 -17.34 -21.65 -18.69
N TYR A 320 -16.32 -22.01 -17.92
CA TYR A 320 -15.15 -21.17 -17.66
C TYR A 320 -14.39 -20.85 -18.95
N GLU A 321 -14.05 -21.86 -19.75
CA GLU A 321 -13.35 -21.68 -21.03
C GLU A 321 -14.16 -20.81 -22.02
N ALA A 322 -15.49 -20.97 -22.05
CA ALA A 322 -16.36 -20.12 -22.87
C ALA A 322 -16.35 -18.65 -22.42
N THR A 323 -16.32 -18.40 -21.11
CA THR A 323 -16.21 -17.04 -20.55
C THR A 323 -14.87 -16.40 -20.92
N VAL A 324 -13.77 -17.16 -20.87
CA VAL A 324 -12.45 -16.71 -21.32
C VAL A 324 -12.44 -16.43 -22.82
N ALA A 325 -13.00 -17.33 -23.63
CA ALA A 325 -13.03 -17.21 -25.09
C ALA A 325 -13.83 -16.01 -25.60
N THR A 326 -14.74 -15.46 -24.78
CA THR A 326 -15.61 -14.33 -25.15
C THR A 326 -15.11 -12.98 -24.63
N GLN A 327 -13.98 -12.96 -23.92
CA GLN A 327 -13.38 -11.72 -23.45
C GLN A 327 -13.04 -10.79 -24.61
N ALA A 328 -13.45 -9.52 -24.49
CA ALA A 328 -13.01 -8.49 -25.41
C ALA A 328 -11.55 -8.14 -25.10
N LEU A 329 -10.73 -8.15 -26.15
CA LEU A 329 -9.35 -7.70 -26.12
C LEU A 329 -9.24 -6.49 -27.03
N ALA A 330 -8.71 -5.41 -26.48
CA ALA A 330 -8.29 -4.29 -27.28
C ALA A 330 -7.21 -4.70 -28.27
N ASP A 331 -7.25 -4.18 -29.50
CA ASP A 331 -6.16 -4.45 -30.44
C ASP A 331 -4.79 -4.00 -29.91
N ALA A 332 -4.76 -2.95 -29.08
CA ALA A 332 -3.56 -2.46 -28.41
C ALA A 332 -3.06 -3.35 -27.25
N GLU A 333 -3.92 -4.17 -26.64
CA GLU A 333 -3.52 -5.17 -25.63
C GLU A 333 -2.87 -6.40 -26.26
N VAL A 334 -3.09 -6.62 -27.56
CA VAL A 334 -2.45 -7.70 -28.30
C VAL A 334 -1.10 -7.22 -28.80
N ASP A 335 -0.04 -7.93 -28.43
CA ASP A 335 1.32 -7.63 -28.88
C ASP A 335 1.36 -7.44 -30.40
N ALA A 336 1.90 -6.31 -30.85
CA ALA A 336 1.95 -5.93 -32.27
C ALA A 336 2.73 -6.95 -33.13
N SER A 337 3.63 -7.74 -32.52
CA SER A 337 4.37 -8.82 -33.16
C SER A 337 3.59 -10.14 -33.26
N THR A 338 2.42 -10.24 -32.63
CA THR A 338 1.55 -11.42 -32.69
C THR A 338 1.19 -11.74 -34.14
N PRO A 339 1.47 -12.96 -34.64
CA PRO A 339 1.09 -13.35 -36.00
C PRO A 339 -0.42 -13.23 -36.22
N ARG A 340 -0.81 -12.63 -37.35
CA ARG A 340 -2.22 -12.40 -37.70
C ARG A 340 -2.53 -12.98 -39.08
N GLY A 341 -3.64 -13.69 -39.21
CA GLY A 341 -3.99 -14.36 -40.47
C GLY A 341 -5.31 -15.10 -40.45
N GLU A 342 -5.47 -16.01 -41.41
CA GLU A 342 -6.64 -16.89 -41.51
C GLU A 342 -6.55 -18.06 -40.52
N ARG A 343 -7.63 -18.85 -40.44
CA ARG A 343 -7.75 -20.00 -39.54
C ARG A 343 -6.68 -21.08 -39.75
N THR A 344 -6.03 -21.10 -40.91
CA THR A 344 -4.90 -21.98 -41.22
C THR A 344 -3.69 -21.77 -40.31
N LEU A 345 -3.57 -20.63 -39.62
CA LEU A 345 -2.54 -20.44 -38.59
C LEU A 345 -2.66 -21.42 -37.42
N LEU A 346 -3.87 -21.96 -37.17
CA LEU A 346 -4.13 -22.92 -36.11
C LEU A 346 -3.74 -24.36 -36.49
N ASP A 347 -3.45 -24.61 -37.77
CA ASP A 347 -3.08 -25.95 -38.27
C ASP A 347 -1.65 -26.34 -37.84
N ALA A 348 -0.80 -25.35 -37.60
CA ALA A 348 0.56 -25.56 -37.08
C ALA A 348 0.59 -25.44 -35.55
N PRO A 349 1.39 -26.26 -34.85
CA PRO A 349 1.59 -26.10 -33.42
C PRO A 349 2.27 -24.77 -33.10
N GLY A 350 1.93 -24.18 -31.95
CA GLY A 350 2.58 -22.98 -31.45
C GLY A 350 4.07 -23.21 -31.13
N SER A 351 4.87 -22.15 -31.23
CA SER A 351 6.32 -22.21 -31.05
C SER A 351 6.75 -22.51 -29.61
N ALA A 352 5.93 -22.13 -28.62
CA ALA A 352 6.17 -22.33 -27.20
C ALA A 352 4.83 -22.24 -26.42
N GLU A 353 4.82 -22.66 -25.15
CA GLU A 353 3.71 -22.43 -24.23
C GLU A 353 3.36 -20.94 -24.18
N GLY A 354 2.07 -20.61 -24.30
CA GLY A 354 1.62 -19.22 -24.27
C GLY A 354 1.81 -18.44 -25.58
N ALA A 355 2.40 -19.05 -26.62
CA ALA A 355 2.46 -18.45 -27.96
C ALA A 355 1.05 -18.04 -28.40
N THR A 356 0.91 -16.83 -28.94
CA THR A 356 -0.38 -16.23 -29.27
C THR A 356 -0.47 -15.98 -30.78
N VAL A 357 -1.66 -16.14 -31.35
CA VAL A 357 -1.98 -15.77 -32.74
C VAL A 357 -3.34 -15.06 -32.80
N VAL A 358 -3.52 -14.19 -33.79
CA VAL A 358 -4.82 -13.60 -34.11
C VAL A 358 -5.34 -14.20 -35.40
N VAL A 359 -6.49 -14.85 -35.33
CA VAL A 359 -7.15 -15.51 -36.45
C VAL A 359 -8.39 -14.75 -36.84
N ARG A 360 -8.58 -14.50 -38.14
CA ARG A 360 -9.80 -13.89 -38.65
C ARG A 360 -10.83 -14.98 -38.95
N ASP A 361 -11.95 -14.98 -38.25
CA ASP A 361 -13.13 -15.81 -38.53
C ASP A 361 -14.28 -14.88 -38.97
N GLY A 362 -14.49 -14.78 -40.28
CA GLY A 362 -15.41 -13.81 -40.87
C GLY A 362 -15.03 -12.36 -40.55
N SER A 363 -15.92 -11.63 -39.87
CA SER A 363 -15.68 -10.24 -39.44
C SER A 363 -14.99 -10.13 -38.07
N VAL A 364 -14.79 -11.24 -37.37
CA VAL A 364 -14.30 -11.26 -35.99
C VAL A 364 -12.82 -11.68 -35.99
N ALA A 365 -11.98 -10.96 -35.25
CA ALA A 365 -10.61 -11.35 -35.01
C ALA A 365 -10.55 -12.07 -33.65
N GLU A 366 -10.17 -13.34 -33.64
CA GLU A 366 -10.07 -14.16 -32.45
C GLU A 366 -8.62 -14.28 -31.99
N VAL A 367 -8.39 -14.17 -30.68
CA VAL A 367 -7.06 -14.41 -30.12
C VAL A 367 -7.01 -15.86 -29.63
N HIS A 368 -6.01 -16.60 -30.09
CA HIS A 368 -5.76 -17.97 -29.70
C HIS A 368 -4.39 -18.11 -29.06
N ARG A 369 -4.29 -18.95 -28.04
CA ARG A 369 -3.06 -19.20 -27.27
C ARG A 369 -2.73 -20.69 -27.27
N TRP A 370 -1.47 -21.02 -27.52
CA TRP A 370 -1.00 -22.39 -27.57
C TRP A 370 -0.80 -22.96 -26.17
N SER A 371 -1.34 -24.16 -25.93
CA SER A 371 -1.03 -24.99 -24.78
C SER A 371 -0.22 -26.20 -25.23
N GLN A 372 1.02 -26.32 -24.77
CA GLN A 372 1.88 -27.48 -25.00
C GLN A 372 1.28 -28.74 -24.38
N HIS A 373 0.75 -28.63 -23.16
CA HIS A 373 0.17 -29.76 -22.47
C HIS A 373 -1.07 -30.30 -23.21
N ALA A 374 -1.96 -29.42 -23.66
CA ALA A 374 -3.14 -29.82 -24.41
C ALA A 374 -2.87 -30.08 -25.90
N SER A 375 -1.64 -29.80 -26.38
CA SER A 375 -1.24 -29.87 -27.79
C SER A 375 -2.27 -29.22 -28.73
N SER A 376 -2.82 -28.07 -28.32
CA SER A 376 -3.90 -27.40 -29.02
C SER A 376 -3.91 -25.89 -28.76
N TRP A 377 -4.47 -25.16 -29.73
CA TRP A 377 -4.80 -23.74 -29.60
C TRP A 377 -6.10 -23.57 -28.80
N LYS A 378 -6.07 -22.68 -27.81
CA LYS A 378 -7.22 -22.30 -26.98
C LYS A 378 -7.62 -20.87 -27.32
N LYS A 379 -8.90 -20.64 -27.63
CA LYS A 379 -9.42 -19.28 -27.82
C LYS A 379 -9.43 -18.56 -26.48
N VAL A 380 -8.78 -17.40 -26.43
CA VAL A 380 -8.58 -16.59 -25.20
C VAL A 380 -9.23 -15.21 -25.27
N GLY A 381 -9.95 -14.93 -26.35
CA GLY A 381 -10.74 -13.72 -26.48
C GLY A 381 -11.01 -13.37 -27.93
N VAL A 382 -11.63 -12.21 -28.10
CA VAL A 382 -11.95 -11.61 -29.38
C VAL A 382 -11.35 -10.21 -29.40
N VAL A 383 -10.53 -9.94 -30.41
CA VAL A 383 -10.07 -8.59 -30.70
C VAL A 383 -11.28 -7.78 -31.14
N THR A 384 -11.63 -6.79 -30.32
CA THR A 384 -12.59 -5.79 -30.72
C THR A 384 -11.83 -4.61 -31.29
N ASP A 385 -12.35 -4.04 -32.38
CA ASP A 385 -12.19 -2.61 -32.62
C ASP A 385 -12.94 -1.92 -31.49
N ALA A 386 -12.34 -1.84 -30.30
CA ALA A 386 -12.78 -0.93 -29.26
C ALA A 386 -12.48 0.50 -29.76
N ALA A 387 -13.15 0.87 -30.86
CA ALA A 387 -12.98 2.05 -31.70
C ALA A 387 -13.98 2.08 -32.90
N ALA A 388 -15.25 1.71 -32.71
CA ALA A 388 -16.33 2.16 -33.61
C ALA A 388 -17.41 2.79 -32.73
N SER A 389 -17.45 4.11 -32.49
CA SER A 389 -17.47 5.18 -33.49
C SER A 389 -17.13 6.53 -32.86
N GLN A 390 -15.88 6.96 -32.98
CA GLN A 390 -15.54 8.37 -33.14
C GLN A 390 -14.49 8.46 -34.24
N GLN A 391 -14.63 9.42 -35.14
CA GLN A 391 -13.69 9.66 -36.22
C GLN A 391 -12.29 9.86 -35.61
N LYS A 392 -11.37 8.90 -35.80
CA LYS A 392 -10.06 8.92 -35.15
C LYS A 392 -9.38 10.27 -35.36
N LYS A 393 -8.95 10.90 -34.28
CA LYS A 393 -8.31 12.22 -34.31
C LYS A 393 -6.80 12.02 -34.36
N MET A 394 -6.14 12.74 -35.27
CA MET A 394 -4.68 12.71 -35.40
C MET A 394 -4.04 13.65 -34.39
N LEU A 395 -3.09 13.15 -33.60
CA LEU A 395 -2.22 13.93 -32.71
C LEU A 395 -0.78 13.47 -32.90
N ASP A 396 0.10 14.39 -33.29
CA ASP A 396 1.54 14.14 -33.55
C ASP A 396 1.83 12.93 -34.46
N GLY A 397 1.03 12.78 -35.52
CA GLY A 397 1.19 11.70 -36.49
C GLY A 397 0.66 10.33 -36.05
N LYS A 398 0.03 10.23 -34.87
CA LYS A 398 -0.65 9.02 -34.38
C LYS A 398 -2.17 9.22 -34.33
N ALA A 399 -2.93 8.17 -34.64
CA ALA A 399 -4.39 8.19 -34.61
C ALA A 399 -4.91 7.71 -33.24
N TYR A 400 -5.82 8.46 -32.65
CA TYR A 400 -6.45 8.14 -31.36
C TYR A 400 -7.98 8.14 -31.46
N ASP A 401 -8.65 7.32 -30.64
CA ASP A 401 -10.13 7.32 -30.56
C ASP A 401 -10.64 8.63 -29.96
N TYR A 402 -9.92 9.16 -28.98
CA TYR A 402 -10.16 10.46 -28.36
C TYR A 402 -8.89 11.30 -28.38
N VAL A 403 -9.03 12.58 -28.72
CA VAL A 403 -8.02 13.60 -28.43
C VAL A 403 -8.71 14.65 -27.57
N PHE A 404 -8.31 14.68 -26.31
CA PHE A 404 -8.83 15.60 -25.32
C PHE A 404 -7.97 16.85 -25.23
N ASP A 405 -8.63 17.98 -25.00
CA ASP A 405 -8.00 19.21 -24.53
C ASP A 405 -8.00 19.17 -23.01
N VAL A 406 -6.81 19.10 -22.44
CA VAL A 406 -6.60 18.99 -20.99
C VAL A 406 -5.97 20.29 -20.52
N ASP A 407 -6.76 21.07 -19.80
CA ASP A 407 -6.31 22.30 -19.13
C ASP A 407 -5.56 21.91 -17.85
N VAL A 408 -4.23 22.00 -17.89
CA VAL A 408 -3.36 21.60 -16.77
C VAL A 408 -3.01 22.77 -15.86
N GLU A 409 -3.06 24.01 -16.38
CA GLU A 409 -2.78 25.25 -15.66
C GLU A 409 -3.79 26.36 -16.05
N ASP A 410 -4.22 27.16 -15.08
CA ASP A 410 -5.23 28.21 -15.29
C ASP A 410 -4.64 29.38 -16.12
N GLY A 411 -5.23 29.63 -17.30
CA GLY A 411 -4.79 30.65 -18.26
C GLY A 411 -3.74 30.19 -19.29
N ALA A 412 -3.28 28.94 -19.25
CA ALA A 412 -2.40 28.36 -20.28
C ALA A 412 -3.21 27.68 -21.40
N PRO A 413 -2.65 27.52 -22.62
CA PRO A 413 -3.32 26.79 -23.70
C PRO A 413 -3.51 25.30 -23.34
N PRO A 414 -4.69 24.69 -23.62
CA PRO A 414 -4.95 23.29 -23.33
C PRO A 414 -3.93 22.35 -23.99
N LEU A 415 -3.48 21.35 -23.22
CA LEU A 415 -2.57 20.31 -23.69
C LEU A 415 -3.35 19.15 -24.31
N LYS A 416 -2.86 18.62 -25.43
CA LYS A 416 -3.56 17.56 -26.17
C LYS A 416 -3.22 16.18 -25.62
N LEU A 417 -4.23 15.43 -25.18
CA LEU A 417 -4.12 14.04 -24.71
C LEU A 417 -4.77 13.08 -25.70
N GLY A 418 -3.98 12.19 -26.32
CA GLY A 418 -4.49 11.10 -27.15
C GLY A 418 -4.80 9.85 -26.32
N TYR A 419 -6.05 9.38 -26.38
CA TYR A 419 -6.55 8.21 -25.67
C TYR A 419 -7.29 7.24 -26.58
N ASN A 420 -7.05 5.93 -26.45
CA ASN A 420 -7.83 4.89 -27.10
C ASN A 420 -8.79 4.24 -26.10
N ALA A 421 -10.03 3.95 -26.50
CA ALA A 421 -11.02 3.31 -25.60
C ALA A 421 -10.54 1.93 -25.10
N SER A 422 -9.57 1.39 -25.81
CA SER A 422 -8.99 0.07 -25.68
C SER A 422 -7.69 0.07 -24.85
N GLU A 423 -7.15 1.23 -24.45
CA GLU A 423 -5.90 1.29 -23.68
C GLU A 423 -6.19 1.60 -22.21
N ASN A 424 -5.33 1.10 -21.30
CA ASN A 424 -5.51 1.36 -19.88
C ASN A 424 -5.40 2.89 -19.61
N PRO A 425 -6.36 3.51 -18.90
CA PRO A 425 -6.31 4.91 -18.52
C PRO A 425 -4.98 5.34 -17.88
N TYR A 426 -4.37 4.47 -17.07
CA TYR A 426 -3.10 4.73 -16.39
C TYR A 426 -1.93 4.78 -17.37
N ASP A 427 -1.94 3.98 -18.44
CA ASP A 427 -0.89 4.01 -19.47
C ASP A 427 -1.00 5.26 -20.33
N ALA A 428 -2.22 5.63 -20.71
CA ALA A 428 -2.49 6.86 -21.44
C ALA A 428 -2.14 8.10 -20.63
N ALA A 429 -2.50 8.10 -19.34
CA ALA A 429 -2.17 9.15 -18.41
C ALA A 429 -0.66 9.23 -18.16
N ASN A 430 0.03 8.12 -17.88
CA ASN A 430 1.50 8.10 -17.74
C ASN A 430 2.22 8.60 -19.00
N ARG A 431 1.73 8.22 -20.19
CA ARG A 431 2.24 8.70 -21.48
C ARG A 431 2.03 10.20 -21.66
N PHE A 432 0.85 10.70 -21.31
CA PHE A 432 0.51 12.12 -21.37
C PHE A 432 1.40 12.94 -20.42
N LEU A 433 1.54 12.48 -19.18
CA LEU A 433 2.35 13.17 -18.17
C LEU A 433 3.84 13.14 -18.54
N GLY A 434 4.37 11.99 -18.95
CA GLY A 434 5.75 11.88 -19.41
C GLY A 434 6.04 12.76 -20.62
N LYS A 435 5.09 12.86 -21.57
CA LYS A 435 5.25 13.67 -22.79
C LYS A 435 5.35 15.17 -22.50
N TYR A 436 4.48 15.69 -21.62
CA TYR A 436 4.46 17.11 -21.28
C TYR A 436 5.27 17.43 -20.01
N GLN A 437 6.04 16.44 -19.51
CA GLN A 437 6.85 16.55 -18.29
C GLN A 437 6.03 17.03 -17.08
N LEU A 438 4.75 16.65 -17.06
CA LEU A 438 3.80 17.01 -16.03
C LEU A 438 4.02 16.12 -14.80
N PRO A 439 3.79 16.64 -13.59
CA PRO A 439 3.91 15.88 -12.36
C PRO A 439 3.11 14.57 -12.39
N ALA A 440 3.73 13.47 -11.95
CA ALA A 440 3.05 12.17 -11.81
C ALA A 440 1.85 12.21 -10.84
N THR A 441 1.73 13.26 -10.03
CA THR A 441 0.57 13.52 -9.17
C THR A 441 -0.73 13.76 -9.96
N TYR A 442 -0.63 14.12 -11.24
CA TYR A 442 -1.78 14.22 -12.13
C TYR A 442 -2.22 12.86 -12.67
N LEU A 443 -1.52 11.75 -12.38
CA LEU A 443 -1.79 10.43 -12.96
C LEU A 443 -3.24 10.02 -12.71
N ASP A 444 -3.65 10.00 -11.46
CA ASP A 444 -5.02 9.61 -11.10
C ASP A 444 -6.05 10.63 -11.59
N GLN A 445 -5.71 11.93 -11.66
CA GLN A 445 -6.61 12.96 -12.20
C GLN A 445 -6.84 12.79 -13.69
N VAL A 446 -5.78 12.49 -14.44
CA VAL A 446 -5.83 12.25 -15.87
C VAL A 446 -6.51 10.91 -16.15
N VAL A 447 -6.26 9.88 -15.35
CA VAL A 447 -6.99 8.60 -15.38
C VAL A 447 -8.48 8.82 -15.17
N GLN A 448 -8.87 9.51 -14.09
CA GLN A 448 -10.26 9.81 -13.79
C GLN A 448 -10.88 10.67 -14.89
N PHE A 449 -10.12 11.63 -15.42
CA PHE A 449 -10.55 12.42 -16.57
C PHE A 449 -10.81 11.53 -17.79
N LEU A 450 -9.92 10.59 -18.10
CA LEU A 450 -10.11 9.64 -19.20
C LEU A 450 -11.33 8.77 -18.96
N GLU A 451 -11.41 8.09 -17.82
CA GLU A 451 -12.53 7.22 -17.44
C GLU A 451 -13.87 7.98 -17.49
N LYS A 452 -13.94 9.16 -16.88
CA LYS A 452 -15.13 10.01 -16.87
C LYS A 452 -15.56 10.44 -18.28
N ASN A 453 -14.60 10.78 -19.14
CA ASN A 453 -14.89 11.28 -20.49
C ASN A 453 -15.05 10.15 -21.53
N THR A 454 -14.78 8.89 -21.18
CA THR A 454 -14.97 7.73 -22.07
C THR A 454 -16.01 6.71 -21.61
N GLN A 455 -16.63 6.90 -20.43
CA GLN A 455 -17.66 6.01 -19.86
C GLN A 455 -18.99 5.92 -20.66
N ALA A 456 -19.15 6.61 -21.79
CA ALA A 456 -20.39 6.60 -22.57
C ALA A 456 -20.56 5.37 -23.51
N VAL A 457 -19.68 4.38 -23.49
CA VAL A 457 -19.77 3.22 -24.39
C VAL A 457 -19.51 1.90 -23.64
N GLY A 458 -20.56 1.28 -23.11
CA GLY A 458 -20.60 -0.17 -22.86
C GLY A 458 -20.90 -0.64 -21.43
N LEU A 459 -22.19 -0.92 -21.18
CA LEU A 459 -22.80 -1.71 -20.09
C LEU A 459 -23.02 -1.03 -18.72
N SER A 460 -24.18 -1.36 -18.16
CA SER A 460 -24.98 -0.66 -17.16
C SER A 460 -24.41 -0.62 -15.74
N ALA A 461 -24.51 0.56 -15.11
CA ALA A 461 -24.15 0.86 -13.72
C ALA A 461 -25.10 0.23 -12.67
N PRO A 462 -24.70 0.27 -11.38
CA PRO A 462 -25.43 1.14 -10.49
C PRO A 462 -24.53 2.19 -9.80
N THR A 463 -24.95 3.45 -9.99
CA THR A 463 -24.71 4.64 -9.14
C THR A 463 -23.35 4.77 -8.46
N ALA A 464 -22.38 5.29 -9.21
CA ALA A 464 -21.13 5.83 -8.68
C ALA A 464 -21.34 7.29 -8.26
N SER A 465 -21.35 7.53 -6.96
CA SER A 465 -20.98 8.82 -6.38
C SER A 465 -19.54 8.70 -5.89
N ASP A 466 -18.64 9.45 -6.51
CA ASP A 466 -17.24 9.63 -6.09
C ASP A 466 -17.16 10.71 -4.99
N PRO A 467 -16.69 10.31 -3.80
CA PRO A 467 -15.77 11.15 -3.06
C PRO A 467 -14.64 10.30 -2.48
N TYR A 468 -13.41 10.41 -3.01
CA TYR A 468 -12.11 10.51 -2.30
C TYR A 468 -10.93 9.95 -3.12
N THR A 469 -10.16 10.85 -3.75
CA THR A 469 -8.70 10.73 -3.78
C THR A 469 -8.10 11.82 -2.88
N GLY A 470 -7.68 11.42 -1.68
CA GLY A 470 -6.83 12.25 -0.80
C GLY A 470 -5.37 12.06 -1.20
N SER A 471 -4.88 12.96 -2.06
CA SER A 471 -3.56 13.00 -2.69
C SER A 471 -2.34 12.75 -1.77
N SER A 472 -1.39 11.91 -2.21
CA SER A 472 0.08 12.13 -2.18
C SER A 472 0.82 11.01 -2.95
N SER A 473 1.74 11.37 -3.85
CA SER A 473 2.70 10.44 -4.49
C SER A 473 4.07 11.12 -4.64
N TYR A 474 5.12 10.34 -4.40
CA TYR A 474 6.51 10.72 -4.08
C TYR A 474 7.48 10.31 -5.22
N THR A 475 8.65 10.99 -5.34
CA THR A 475 9.83 10.58 -6.15
C THR A 475 11.18 10.87 -5.41
N PRO A 476 12.33 10.17 -5.65
CA PRO A 476 13.41 9.78 -4.67
C PRO A 476 14.84 10.41 -4.85
N GLN A 477 15.78 10.29 -3.86
CA GLN A 477 17.28 10.09 -3.99
C GLN A 477 18.14 10.09 -2.64
N PRO A 478 19.46 9.70 -2.59
CA PRO A 478 20.12 8.88 -1.52
C PRO A 478 21.29 9.53 -0.73
N THR A 479 21.69 9.01 0.48
CA THR A 479 23.12 8.76 0.94
C THR A 479 23.33 8.36 2.44
N GLN A 480 24.08 7.25 2.64
CA GLN A 480 25.12 6.80 3.63
C GLN A 480 25.15 7.21 5.14
N ALA A 481 25.44 6.23 6.01
CA ALA A 481 25.49 6.33 7.49
C ALA A 481 26.75 5.70 8.16
N ALA A 482 27.06 6.18 9.37
CA ALA A 482 28.22 5.84 10.24
C ALA A 482 27.75 5.53 11.71
N PRO A 483 28.61 4.94 12.59
CA PRO A 483 28.19 3.97 13.62
C PRO A 483 28.05 4.50 15.07
N ALA A 484 27.37 3.72 15.91
CA ALA A 484 27.05 3.98 17.33
C ALA A 484 27.88 3.12 18.34
N PRO A 485 28.01 3.57 19.62
CA PRO A 485 28.63 2.81 20.71
C PRO A 485 27.60 2.17 21.70
N PRO A 486 28.04 1.35 22.69
CA PRO A 486 27.35 0.11 23.11
C PRO A 486 26.64 0.09 24.48
N LEU A 487 25.86 -0.99 24.66
CA LEU A 487 25.00 -1.46 25.77
C LEU A 487 25.74 -1.89 27.07
N ASP A 488 24.98 -2.01 28.19
CA ASP A 488 24.56 -3.27 28.90
C ASP A 488 24.32 -3.04 30.43
N PRO A 489 24.01 -4.01 31.34
CA PRO A 489 23.00 -5.10 31.48
C PRO A 489 22.22 -5.13 32.85
N PHE A 490 20.98 -5.66 32.82
CA PHE A 490 20.29 -6.59 33.77
C PHE A 490 20.03 -6.31 35.29
N THR A 491 18.99 -7.03 35.77
CA THR A 491 18.59 -7.52 37.12
C THR A 491 17.31 -6.87 37.69
N GLY A 492 16.26 -7.53 38.21
CA GLY A 492 15.91 -8.95 38.45
C GLY A 492 14.91 -9.03 39.63
N ALA A 493 13.91 -9.93 39.53
CA ALA A 493 13.08 -10.53 40.60
C ALA A 493 11.76 -9.86 41.09
N GLY A 494 10.63 -10.50 40.73
CA GLY A 494 9.74 -11.24 41.66
C GLY A 494 8.60 -10.51 42.40
N GLY A 495 7.34 -10.89 42.10
CA GLY A 495 6.20 -10.70 43.01
C GLY A 495 4.82 -10.80 42.35
N ILE A 496 4.13 -11.93 42.50
CA ILE A 496 2.74 -12.13 42.08
C ILE A 496 1.80 -11.54 43.15
N THR A 497 0.95 -10.59 42.78
CA THR A 497 -0.32 -10.27 43.50
C THR A 497 -1.42 -9.96 42.50
N SER A 498 -2.59 -10.56 42.69
CA SER A 498 -3.78 -10.43 41.86
C SER A 498 -4.47 -9.08 42.02
N SER A 499 -4.83 -8.43 40.90
CA SER A 499 -6.10 -7.72 40.64
C SER A 499 -5.94 -6.68 39.53
N SER A 500 -7.03 -6.48 38.77
CA SER A 500 -7.14 -5.75 37.49
C SER A 500 -6.75 -6.58 36.27
N ARG A 501 -7.73 -6.92 35.42
CA ARG A 501 -7.47 -7.26 34.03
C ARG A 501 -6.92 -6.00 33.38
N THR A 502 -5.60 -5.80 33.45
CA THR A 502 -4.91 -4.91 32.53
C THR A 502 -5.33 -5.35 31.13
N LEU A 503 -5.89 -4.41 30.37
CA LEU A 503 -6.04 -4.63 28.93
C LEU A 503 -4.61 -4.91 28.46
N ARG A 504 -4.31 -6.11 27.93
CA ARG A 504 -2.95 -6.57 27.53
C ARG A 504 -2.22 -5.63 26.54
N VAL A 505 -2.83 -4.51 26.14
CA VAL A 505 -2.39 -3.53 25.13
C VAL A 505 -2.17 -2.13 25.75
N LEU A 506 -2.50 -1.92 27.04
CA LEU A 506 -2.37 -0.64 27.72
C LEU A 506 -1.56 -0.78 29.03
N PRO A 507 -0.76 0.24 29.40
CA PRO A 507 -0.64 1.51 28.71
C PRO A 507 0.23 1.40 27.45
N GLN A 508 -0.12 2.15 26.41
CA GLN A 508 0.76 2.36 25.26
C GLN A 508 1.84 3.38 25.66
N GLU A 509 3.11 3.03 25.49
CA GLU A 509 4.25 3.84 25.95
C GLU A 509 5.10 4.45 24.82
N GLN A 510 4.83 4.05 23.58
CA GLN A 510 5.54 4.55 22.40
C GLN A 510 4.84 5.78 21.80
N TYR A 511 5.62 6.82 21.51
CA TYR A 511 5.15 7.96 20.73
C TYR A 511 5.05 7.60 19.25
N LEU A 512 4.08 8.19 18.56
CA LEU A 512 3.92 8.08 17.11
C LEU A 512 4.33 9.39 16.43
N ALA A 513 4.92 9.31 15.25
CA ALA A 513 5.39 10.46 14.49
C ALA A 513 5.27 10.22 12.98
N PHE A 514 5.24 11.31 12.21
CA PHE A 514 5.15 11.36 10.76
C PHE A 514 6.48 11.84 10.19
N LEU A 515 7.45 10.94 10.04
CA LEU A 515 8.84 11.29 9.71
C LEU A 515 9.22 11.07 8.24
N GLN A 516 8.33 10.50 7.43
CA GLN A 516 8.59 10.26 6.01
C GLN A 516 8.40 11.56 5.22
N THR A 517 9.40 11.98 4.44
CA THR A 517 9.32 13.07 3.45
C THR A 517 10.29 12.78 2.31
N ASN A 518 10.11 13.43 1.16
CA ASN A 518 11.20 13.62 0.22
C ASN A 518 11.79 15.03 0.38
N LEU A 519 12.96 15.13 1.01
CA LEU A 519 13.61 16.42 1.24
C LEU A 519 13.97 17.14 -0.08
N ASP A 520 14.38 16.39 -1.10
CA ASP A 520 14.77 16.94 -2.39
C ASP A 520 13.58 17.43 -3.22
N ALA A 521 12.46 16.71 -3.19
CA ALA A 521 11.23 17.11 -3.84
C ALA A 521 10.60 18.31 -3.12
N ALA A 522 10.63 18.34 -1.77
CA ALA A 522 10.19 19.51 -1.00
C ALA A 522 11.03 20.75 -1.37
N ARG A 523 12.36 20.60 -1.43
CA ARG A 523 13.27 21.65 -1.90
C ARG A 523 12.99 22.09 -3.33
N ALA A 524 12.86 21.15 -4.26
CA ALA A 524 12.57 21.43 -5.66
C ALA A 524 11.23 22.17 -5.79
N LYS A 525 10.21 21.76 -5.02
CA LYS A 525 8.91 22.40 -5.02
C LYS A 525 8.95 23.81 -4.46
N ILE A 526 9.76 24.08 -3.42
CA ILE A 526 10.00 25.45 -2.94
C ILE A 526 10.58 26.30 -4.08
N ARG A 527 11.59 25.80 -4.80
CA ARG A 527 12.18 26.55 -5.93
C ARG A 527 11.20 26.76 -7.08
N GLU A 528 10.37 25.77 -7.38
CA GLU A 528 9.32 25.86 -8.42
C GLU A 528 8.27 26.92 -8.08
N LEU A 529 7.84 27.00 -6.81
CA LEU A 529 6.84 27.95 -6.35
C LEU A 529 7.39 29.36 -6.12
N ALA A 530 8.73 29.49 -6.09
CA ALA A 530 9.41 30.77 -5.89
C ALA A 530 9.21 31.69 -7.11
N GLY A 531 8.80 32.92 -6.86
CA GLY A 531 8.55 33.93 -7.89
C GLY A 531 7.36 34.82 -7.54
N GLY A 532 7.37 36.04 -8.07
CA GLY A 532 6.30 37.02 -7.86
C GLY A 532 6.08 37.33 -6.37
N ASP A 533 4.95 36.85 -5.85
CA ASP A 533 4.48 37.00 -4.47
C ASP A 533 5.14 36.06 -3.45
N ALA A 534 5.99 35.14 -3.90
CA ALA A 534 6.76 34.22 -3.07
C ALA A 534 8.26 34.34 -3.38
N PRO A 535 8.92 35.45 -3.00
CA PRO A 535 10.33 35.65 -3.32
C PRO A 535 11.23 34.65 -2.58
N LEU A 536 12.27 34.19 -3.27
CA LEU A 536 13.36 33.39 -2.70
C LEU A 536 14.69 34.02 -3.13
N SER A 537 15.41 34.63 -2.19
CA SER A 537 16.74 35.19 -2.47
C SER A 537 17.77 34.08 -2.66
N ASP A 538 18.87 34.37 -3.36
CA ASP A 538 19.98 33.40 -3.51
C ASP A 538 20.55 32.99 -2.14
N GLU A 539 20.55 33.91 -1.16
CA GLU A 539 20.97 33.63 0.21
C GLU A 539 20.02 32.66 0.92
N ASP A 540 18.70 32.89 0.81
CA ASP A 540 17.69 32.00 1.40
C ASP A 540 17.67 30.64 0.70
N ALA A 541 17.88 30.58 -0.61
CA ALA A 541 18.03 29.33 -1.34
C ALA A 541 19.25 28.52 -0.83
N ALA A 542 20.37 29.19 -0.54
CA ALA A 542 21.56 28.55 0.03
C ALA A 542 21.36 28.13 1.50
N ARG A 543 20.61 28.90 2.29
CA ARG A 543 20.20 28.51 3.66
C ARG A 543 19.27 27.30 3.64
N LEU A 544 18.34 27.25 2.70
CA LEU A 544 17.43 26.13 2.48
C LEU A 544 18.19 24.84 2.12
N ASP A 545 19.19 24.93 1.25
CA ASP A 545 20.07 23.78 0.95
C ASP A 545 20.76 23.24 2.21
N ARG A 546 21.27 24.13 3.06
CA ARG A 546 21.88 23.73 4.35
C ARG A 546 20.89 23.06 5.30
N VAL A 547 19.65 23.53 5.35
CA VAL A 547 18.58 22.87 6.13
C VAL A 547 18.36 21.46 5.62
N VAL A 548 18.16 21.30 4.31
CA VAL A 548 17.92 19.98 3.68
C VAL A 548 19.07 19.01 3.94
N ASP A 549 20.31 19.47 3.82
CA ASP A 549 21.49 18.65 4.09
C ASP A 549 21.59 18.27 5.57
N ALA A 550 21.32 19.20 6.49
CA ALA A 550 21.29 18.91 7.93
C ALA A 550 20.20 17.89 8.29
N LEU A 551 19.01 18.02 7.71
CA LEU A 551 17.90 17.09 7.90
C LEU A 551 18.21 15.70 7.36
N ARG A 552 18.86 15.61 6.19
CA ARG A 552 19.33 14.35 5.60
C ARG A 552 20.36 13.67 6.50
N ALA A 553 21.29 14.44 7.05
CA ALA A 553 22.32 13.97 7.96
C ALA A 553 21.81 13.72 9.40
N LYS A 554 20.55 14.07 9.72
CA LYS A 554 19.96 14.02 11.07
C LYS A 554 20.76 14.81 12.10
N THR A 555 21.25 15.97 11.69
CA THR A 555 22.05 16.89 12.51
C THR A 555 21.27 18.15 12.85
N SER A 556 21.83 19.00 13.72
CA SER A 556 21.16 20.25 14.09
C SER A 556 20.97 21.17 12.88
N ALA A 557 19.71 21.49 12.56
CA ALA A 557 19.35 22.36 11.46
C ALA A 557 19.03 23.79 11.95
N ASP A 558 19.56 24.80 11.25
CA ASP A 558 19.12 26.20 11.42
C ASP A 558 17.90 26.46 10.54
N VAL A 559 16.72 26.31 11.15
CA VAL A 559 15.43 26.42 10.46
C VAL A 559 14.91 27.84 10.32
N SER A 560 15.67 28.85 10.73
CA SER A 560 15.25 30.26 10.68
C SER A 560 14.85 30.74 9.28
N VAL A 561 15.38 30.13 8.22
CA VAL A 561 14.96 30.39 6.84
C VAL A 561 13.53 29.90 6.56
N LEU A 562 13.14 28.74 7.09
CA LEU A 562 11.78 28.22 6.94
C LEU A 562 10.77 29.14 7.62
N SER A 563 11.09 29.59 8.83
CA SER A 563 10.28 30.55 9.60
C SER A 563 10.10 31.87 8.85
N ALA A 564 11.19 32.41 8.30
CA ALA A 564 11.16 33.64 7.52
C ALA A 564 10.28 33.50 6.26
N LEU A 565 10.45 32.42 5.50
CA LEU A 565 9.66 32.18 4.28
C LEU A 565 8.19 31.91 4.60
N LEU A 566 7.87 31.18 5.67
CA LEU A 566 6.49 30.94 6.10
C LEU A 566 5.74 32.23 6.40
N SER A 567 6.41 33.20 7.01
CA SER A 567 5.81 34.51 7.33
C SER A 567 5.57 35.40 6.10
N GLN A 568 6.34 35.19 5.02
CA GLN A 568 6.31 36.04 3.82
C GLN A 568 5.45 35.46 2.69
N TRP A 569 5.48 34.15 2.51
CA TRP A 569 4.85 33.49 1.37
C TRP A 569 3.34 33.44 1.52
N PRO A 570 2.57 33.46 0.42
CA PRO A 570 1.13 33.27 0.45
C PRO A 570 0.77 31.85 0.92
N PRO A 571 -0.35 31.65 1.65
CA PRO A 571 -0.73 30.35 2.20
C PRO A 571 -0.74 29.20 1.18
N ALA A 572 -1.17 29.47 -0.05
CA ALA A 572 -1.20 28.49 -1.15
C ALA A 572 0.16 27.85 -1.46
N LYS A 573 1.27 28.52 -1.12
CA LYS A 573 2.64 28.08 -1.43
C LYS A 573 3.44 27.63 -0.19
N ARG A 574 2.84 27.60 1.01
CA ARG A 574 3.55 27.29 2.28
C ARG A 574 3.75 25.79 2.55
N PHE A 575 2.99 24.91 1.90
CA PHE A 575 3.02 23.48 2.22
C PHE A 575 4.41 22.82 2.15
N PRO A 576 5.30 23.07 1.18
CA PRO A 576 6.61 22.40 1.18
C PRO A 576 7.55 22.95 2.27
N LEU A 577 7.33 24.19 2.74
CA LEU A 577 8.06 24.75 3.89
C LEU A 577 7.62 24.07 5.19
N LEU A 578 6.31 23.89 5.38
CA LEU A 578 5.75 23.14 6.52
C LEU A 578 6.17 21.66 6.47
N ASP A 579 6.31 21.08 5.28
CA ASP A 579 6.77 19.70 5.11
C ASP A 579 8.22 19.50 5.58
N LEU A 580 9.11 20.47 5.30
CA LEU A 580 10.47 20.46 5.86
C LEU A 580 10.45 20.75 7.37
N LEU A 581 9.62 21.71 7.82
CA LEU A 581 9.53 22.09 9.23
C LEU A 581 9.11 20.93 10.11
N ARG A 582 8.13 20.09 9.69
CA ARG A 582 7.73 18.91 10.48
C ARG A 582 8.84 17.89 10.67
N ILE A 583 9.76 17.80 9.73
CA ILE A 583 10.89 16.87 9.82
C ILE A 583 11.97 17.44 10.72
N ALA A 584 12.23 18.74 10.60
CA ALA A 584 13.11 19.45 11.51
C ALA A 584 12.62 19.38 12.96
N ALA A 585 11.31 19.41 13.17
CA ALA A 585 10.68 19.32 14.47
C ALA A 585 10.89 17.99 15.20
N ALA A 586 11.32 16.93 14.49
CA ALA A 586 11.67 15.63 15.07
C ALA A 586 13.18 15.48 15.37
N GLN A 587 13.99 16.47 15.01
CA GLN A 587 15.46 16.43 15.06
C GLN A 587 16.00 17.53 15.99
N PRO A 588 17.29 17.48 16.36
CA PRO A 588 17.93 18.63 16.99
C PRO A 588 17.74 19.89 16.12
N SER A 589 17.32 20.99 16.73
CA SER A 589 17.11 22.28 16.05
C SER A 589 17.77 23.40 16.86
N THR A 590 18.21 24.46 16.18
CA THR A 590 18.72 25.67 16.84
C THR A 590 17.60 26.46 17.53
N ALA A 591 16.36 26.29 17.07
CA ALA A 591 15.19 26.92 17.66
C ALA A 591 14.50 25.97 18.67
N PRO A 592 13.96 26.50 19.78
CA PRO A 592 13.19 25.70 20.73
C PRO A 592 11.92 25.18 20.06
N PHE A 593 11.50 23.98 20.44
CA PHE A 593 10.33 23.33 19.83
C PHE A 593 9.05 24.19 19.91
N SER A 594 8.85 24.94 21.00
CA SER A 594 7.69 25.84 21.14
C SER A 594 7.62 26.91 20.05
N ALA A 595 8.76 27.41 19.58
CA ALA A 595 8.81 28.34 18.44
C ALA A 595 8.39 27.63 17.15
N LEU A 596 8.90 26.41 16.90
CA LEU A 596 8.54 25.62 15.71
C LEU A 596 7.05 25.30 15.66
N ALA A 597 6.47 24.90 16.80
CA ALA A 597 5.05 24.61 16.91
C ALA A 597 4.19 25.85 16.64
N THR A 598 4.59 27.01 17.18
CA THR A 598 3.90 28.28 16.95
C THR A 598 3.98 28.70 15.49
N GLU A 599 5.18 28.68 14.90
CA GLU A 599 5.41 29.02 13.50
C GLU A 599 4.63 28.11 12.54
N ALA A 600 4.49 26.83 12.88
CA ALA A 600 3.71 25.89 12.09
C ALA A 600 2.22 26.23 12.10
N LEU A 601 1.63 26.50 13.28
CA LEU A 601 0.22 26.85 13.41
C LEU A 601 -0.11 28.20 12.76
N VAL A 602 0.78 29.19 12.93
CA VAL A 602 0.66 30.49 12.26
C VAL A 602 0.81 30.34 10.74
N GLY A 603 1.80 29.57 10.28
CA GLY A 603 2.02 29.30 8.85
C GLY A 603 0.83 28.61 8.18
N ALA A 604 0.12 27.75 8.93
CA ALA A 604 -1.10 27.10 8.49
C ALA A 604 -2.38 27.94 8.66
N GLU A 605 -2.27 29.16 9.19
CA GLU A 605 -3.41 30.04 9.49
C GLU A 605 -4.47 29.38 10.37
N TRP A 606 -4.02 28.58 11.36
CA TRP A 606 -4.89 27.73 12.18
C TRP A 606 -6.08 28.48 12.80
N ASP A 607 -5.82 29.64 13.43
CA ASP A 607 -6.86 30.45 14.09
C ASP A 607 -7.87 31.07 13.10
N ALA A 608 -7.49 31.19 11.82
CA ALA A 608 -8.34 31.75 10.76
C ALA A 608 -8.88 30.66 9.82
N LEU A 609 -8.63 29.37 10.08
CA LEU A 609 -8.83 28.30 9.12
C LEU A 609 -10.31 28.17 8.69
N ASP A 610 -11.25 28.32 9.63
CA ASP A 610 -12.70 28.28 9.35
C ASP A 610 -13.19 29.41 8.43
N HIS A 611 -12.41 30.48 8.31
CA HIS A 611 -12.70 31.66 7.49
C HIS A 611 -11.74 31.79 6.31
N TYR A 612 -10.97 30.75 5.99
CA TYR A 612 -10.00 30.78 4.91
C TYR A 612 -10.68 31.00 3.55
N GLN A 613 -10.23 32.04 2.84
CA GLN A 613 -10.87 32.50 1.59
C GLN A 613 -10.22 31.96 0.31
N GLY A 614 -9.08 31.27 0.42
CA GLY A 614 -8.39 30.68 -0.74
C GLY A 614 -8.85 29.26 -1.08
N GLU A 615 -8.08 28.55 -1.90
CA GLU A 615 -8.37 27.16 -2.22
C GLU A 615 -8.29 26.26 -0.99
N ARG A 616 -9.41 25.61 -0.67
CA ARG A 616 -9.58 24.72 0.49
C ARG A 616 -8.49 23.65 0.60
N LYS A 617 -8.06 23.06 -0.52
CA LYS A 617 -7.03 22.01 -0.54
C LYS A 617 -5.69 22.48 0.05
N HIS A 618 -5.32 23.74 -0.17
CA HIS A 618 -4.07 24.30 0.38
C HIS A 618 -4.16 24.47 1.89
N ALA A 619 -5.27 25.02 2.39
CA ALA A 619 -5.53 25.16 3.82
C ALA A 619 -5.54 23.79 4.53
N GLU A 620 -6.24 22.80 3.97
CA GLU A 620 -6.26 21.42 4.47
C GLU A 620 -4.86 20.80 4.54
N THR A 621 -4.03 21.03 3.52
CA THR A 621 -2.66 20.49 3.47
C THR A 621 -1.75 21.18 4.50
N ASN A 622 -1.82 22.50 4.61
CA ASN A 622 -1.01 23.25 5.57
C ASN A 622 -1.39 22.89 7.01
N ALA A 623 -2.69 22.82 7.34
CA ALA A 623 -3.17 22.43 8.66
C ALA A 623 -2.71 21.02 9.03
N MET A 624 -2.80 20.07 8.09
CA MET A 624 -2.29 18.71 8.27
C MET A 624 -0.79 18.71 8.61
N LEU A 625 0.03 19.44 7.86
CA LEU A 625 1.48 19.48 8.09
C LEU A 625 1.84 20.17 9.41
N ALA A 626 1.12 21.24 9.79
CA ALA A 626 1.31 21.90 11.07
C ALA A 626 0.99 20.99 12.25
N LEU A 627 -0.11 20.22 12.18
CA LEU A 627 -0.41 19.21 13.21
C LEU A 627 0.67 18.11 13.26
N ARG A 628 1.27 17.74 12.11
CA ARG A 628 2.40 16.81 12.07
C ARG A 628 3.66 17.39 12.73
N VAL A 629 3.91 18.70 12.68
CA VAL A 629 4.98 19.37 13.45
C VAL A 629 4.78 19.11 14.95
N LEU A 630 3.55 19.33 15.46
CA LEU A 630 3.23 19.09 16.87
C LEU A 630 3.39 17.61 17.25
N ALA A 631 2.88 16.68 16.43
CA ALA A 631 3.01 15.24 16.66
C ALA A 631 4.49 14.79 16.69
N ASN A 632 5.30 15.30 15.78
CA ASN A 632 6.72 14.96 15.65
C ASN A 632 7.58 15.46 16.81
N GLY A 633 7.16 16.52 17.49
CA GLY A 633 7.87 17.03 18.67
C GLY A 633 8.07 16.00 19.78
N PHE A 634 7.15 15.05 19.92
CA PHE A 634 7.24 14.01 20.95
C PHE A 634 8.40 13.04 20.76
N VAL A 635 8.95 12.93 19.54
CA VAL A 635 10.11 12.08 19.26
C VAL A 635 11.43 12.88 19.20
N ALA A 636 11.37 14.21 19.33
CA ALA A 636 12.54 15.06 19.28
C ALA A 636 13.36 15.02 20.59
N PRO A 637 14.69 15.25 20.53
CA PRO A 637 15.51 15.41 21.73
C PRO A 637 15.00 16.56 22.61
N GLY A 638 14.57 16.26 23.83
CA GLY A 638 13.99 17.25 24.75
C GLY A 638 12.56 17.72 24.41
N GLY A 639 12.00 17.26 23.30
CA GLY A 639 10.67 17.65 22.82
C GLY A 639 9.52 17.27 23.76
N PRO A 640 9.46 16.06 24.36
CA PRO A 640 8.45 15.73 25.36
C PRO A 640 8.36 16.70 26.55
N GLN A 641 9.50 17.22 27.01
CA GLN A 641 9.52 18.21 28.08
C GLN A 641 8.99 19.56 27.59
N ALA A 642 9.44 20.02 26.41
CA ALA A 642 8.93 21.26 25.82
C ALA A 642 7.40 21.21 25.59
N LEU A 643 6.89 20.08 25.11
CA LEU A 643 5.45 19.82 24.93
C LEU A 643 4.68 19.74 26.24
N ASN A 644 5.31 19.29 27.33
CA ASN A 644 4.74 19.34 28.68
C ASN A 644 4.64 20.79 29.17
N ASP A 645 5.71 21.57 28.99
CA ASP A 645 5.79 22.96 29.43
C ASP A 645 4.77 23.85 28.70
N MET A 646 4.52 23.59 27.41
CA MET A 646 3.51 24.32 26.61
C MET A 646 2.14 23.62 26.55
N ALA A 647 1.90 22.57 27.35
CA ALA A 647 0.71 21.73 27.20
C ALA A 647 -0.61 22.49 27.39
N LEU A 648 -0.64 23.49 28.27
CA LEU A 648 -1.82 24.34 28.48
C LEU A 648 -2.22 25.07 27.18
N GLU A 649 -1.26 25.75 26.56
CA GLU A 649 -1.48 26.52 25.33
C GLU A 649 -1.81 25.58 24.16
N ALA A 650 -1.00 24.53 23.96
CA ALA A 650 -1.19 23.59 22.86
C ALA A 650 -2.55 22.88 22.93
N LEU A 651 -2.94 22.36 24.10
CA LEU A 651 -4.23 21.67 24.24
C LEU A 651 -5.41 22.64 24.14
N ALA A 652 -5.29 23.86 24.65
CA ALA A 652 -6.34 24.87 24.51
C ALA A 652 -6.57 25.25 23.03
N THR A 653 -5.50 25.47 22.26
CA THR A 653 -5.57 25.76 20.83
C THR A 653 -6.19 24.62 20.02
N LEU A 654 -5.96 23.36 20.42
CA LEU A 654 -6.45 22.19 19.71
C LEU A 654 -7.81 21.67 20.19
N GLN A 655 -8.34 22.20 21.32
CA GLN A 655 -9.56 21.70 21.96
C GLN A 655 -10.82 21.89 21.12
N GLN A 656 -10.82 22.88 20.22
CA GLN A 656 -11.93 23.18 19.31
C GLN A 656 -11.37 23.28 17.89
N PRO A 657 -11.01 22.14 17.29
CA PRO A 657 -10.37 22.14 15.98
C PRO A 657 -11.38 22.57 14.89
N PRO A 658 -10.93 23.21 13.81
CA PRO A 658 -11.75 23.63 12.67
C PRO A 658 -12.19 22.41 11.82
N TRP A 659 -13.06 21.55 12.36
CA TRP A 659 -13.39 20.22 11.83
C TRP A 659 -13.77 20.22 10.35
N ALA A 660 -14.51 21.24 9.90
CA ALA A 660 -14.96 21.37 8.53
C ALA A 660 -13.80 21.52 7.54
N MET A 661 -12.64 21.98 8.00
CA MET A 661 -11.43 22.25 7.21
C MET A 661 -10.34 21.21 7.41
N LEU A 662 -10.57 20.16 8.21
CA LEU A 662 -9.61 19.09 8.40
C LEU A 662 -9.93 17.91 7.49
N ASN A 663 -8.98 17.55 6.62
CA ASN A 663 -9.03 16.29 5.87
C ASN A 663 -8.68 15.09 6.77
N LYS A 664 -8.89 13.85 6.28
CA LYS A 664 -8.60 12.61 7.03
C LYS A 664 -7.21 12.62 7.69
N ASN A 665 -6.17 13.02 6.96
CA ASN A 665 -4.78 13.02 7.45
C ASN A 665 -4.54 14.05 8.57
N ALA A 666 -5.17 15.22 8.49
CA ALA A 666 -5.14 16.20 9.57
C ALA A 666 -5.81 15.68 10.84
N ARG A 667 -6.95 14.99 10.70
CA ARG A 667 -7.66 14.39 11.83
C ARG A 667 -6.88 13.26 12.49
N ILE A 668 -6.21 12.42 11.69
CA ILE A 668 -5.26 11.41 12.20
C ILE A 668 -4.12 12.10 12.95
N ALA A 669 -3.51 13.16 12.40
CA ALA A 669 -2.46 13.91 13.08
C ALA A 669 -2.96 14.49 14.42
N LEU A 670 -4.18 15.02 14.47
CA LEU A 670 -4.81 15.54 15.68
C LEU A 670 -4.99 14.45 16.76
N ALA A 671 -5.51 13.28 16.39
CA ALA A 671 -5.62 12.14 17.30
C ALA A 671 -4.27 11.57 17.72
N THR A 672 -3.24 11.70 16.87
CA THR A 672 -1.85 11.34 17.20
C THR A 672 -1.30 12.24 18.29
N ILE A 673 -1.59 13.55 18.24
CA ILE A 673 -1.19 14.50 19.31
C ILE A 673 -1.85 14.09 20.62
N ALA A 674 -3.16 13.78 20.63
CA ALA A 674 -3.86 13.32 21.83
C ALA A 674 -3.27 12.02 22.39
N LEU A 675 -2.98 11.03 21.53
CA LEU A 675 -2.31 9.80 21.91
C LEU A 675 -0.93 10.06 22.51
N ASN A 676 -0.11 10.89 21.87
CA ASN A 676 1.23 11.19 22.37
C ASN A 676 1.20 11.94 23.70
N TYR A 677 0.26 12.87 23.91
CA TYR A 677 0.04 13.48 25.22
C TYR A 677 -0.38 12.46 26.28
N SER A 678 -1.19 11.46 25.91
CA SER A 678 -1.54 10.39 26.85
C SER A 678 -0.32 9.53 27.22
N VAL A 679 0.57 9.24 26.27
CA VAL A 679 1.85 8.54 26.50
C VAL A 679 2.73 9.36 27.44
N LEU A 680 2.85 10.67 27.18
CA LEU A 680 3.58 11.60 28.05
C LEU A 680 3.03 11.60 29.47
N ALA A 681 1.71 11.58 29.63
CA ALA A 681 1.03 11.55 30.92
C ALA A 681 1.20 10.23 31.70
N VAL A 682 1.41 9.12 30.99
CA VAL A 682 1.80 7.82 31.58
C VAL A 682 3.26 7.87 32.04
N ARG A 683 4.16 8.39 31.19
CA ARG A 683 5.62 8.36 31.42
C ARG A 683 6.14 9.43 32.38
N SER A 684 5.38 10.49 32.62
CA SER A 684 5.85 11.66 33.37
C SER A 684 4.74 12.38 34.17
N SER A 685 5.17 13.33 35.02
CA SER A 685 4.23 14.22 35.69
C SER A 685 3.60 15.19 34.69
N PHE A 686 2.35 14.94 34.37
CA PHE A 686 1.50 15.79 33.54
C PHE A 686 0.39 16.45 34.38
N ALA A 687 0.32 17.78 34.36
CA ALA A 687 -0.63 18.57 35.15
C ALA A 687 -1.98 18.80 34.45
N HIS A 688 -2.02 18.71 33.12
CA HIS A 688 -3.17 19.14 32.30
C HIS A 688 -4.10 17.98 31.89
N THR A 689 -4.27 16.97 32.76
CA THR A 689 -5.05 15.76 32.43
C THR A 689 -6.51 16.06 32.09
N GLU A 690 -7.15 17.01 32.76
CA GLU A 690 -8.54 17.41 32.48
C GLU A 690 -8.69 18.00 31.06
N LEU A 691 -7.75 18.85 30.64
CA LEU A 691 -7.73 19.41 29.29
C LEU A 691 -7.52 18.32 28.23
N LEU A 692 -6.59 17.39 28.49
CA LEU A 692 -6.36 16.25 27.61
C LEU A 692 -7.61 15.36 27.52
N LEU A 693 -8.30 15.10 28.63
CA LEU A 693 -9.55 14.33 28.63
C LEU A 693 -10.67 15.03 27.86
N SER A 694 -10.79 16.35 28.01
CA SER A 694 -11.74 17.14 27.22
C SER A 694 -11.41 17.08 25.74
N PHE A 695 -10.14 17.19 25.37
CA PHE A 695 -9.70 17.11 23.99
C PHE A 695 -10.00 15.72 23.40
N ILE A 696 -9.65 14.64 24.09
CA ILE A 696 -9.98 13.26 23.68
C ILE A 696 -11.49 13.07 23.53
N THR A 697 -12.29 13.64 24.44
CA THR A 697 -13.76 13.55 24.37
C THR A 697 -14.30 14.27 23.14
N GLU A 698 -13.73 15.43 22.79
CA GLU A 698 -14.09 16.16 21.57
C GLU A 698 -13.78 15.36 20.31
N LEU A 699 -12.61 14.70 20.27
CA LEU A 699 -12.23 13.81 19.17
C LEU A 699 -13.26 12.68 18.98
N LEU A 700 -13.65 12.00 20.07
CA LEU A 700 -14.60 10.87 20.02
C LEU A 700 -16.04 11.28 19.68
N ARG A 701 -16.42 12.56 19.85
CA ARG A 701 -17.77 13.05 19.54
C ARG A 701 -17.97 13.38 18.08
N ASN A 702 -16.92 13.79 17.37
CA ASN A 702 -17.03 14.40 16.05
C ASN A 702 -16.58 13.49 14.91
N GLU A 703 -16.10 12.27 15.18
CA GLU A 703 -15.44 11.45 14.17
C GLU A 703 -15.85 9.97 14.18
N GLY A 704 -15.92 9.39 12.98
CA GLY A 704 -16.21 7.97 12.74
C GLY A 704 -15.08 7.21 12.05
N GLU A 705 -14.00 7.89 11.66
CA GLU A 705 -12.81 7.28 11.07
C GLU A 705 -12.11 6.34 12.07
N SER A 706 -11.91 5.08 11.66
CA SER A 706 -11.51 3.98 12.55
C SER A 706 -10.15 4.18 13.20
N GLU A 707 -9.16 4.67 12.45
CA GLU A 707 -7.81 4.91 12.93
C GLU A 707 -7.78 6.06 13.96
N MET A 708 -8.50 7.13 13.65
CA MET A 708 -8.64 8.29 14.53
C MET A 708 -9.34 7.92 15.85
N VAL A 709 -10.50 7.26 15.76
CA VAL A 709 -11.28 6.81 16.92
C VAL A 709 -10.45 5.86 17.77
N TYR A 710 -9.72 4.93 17.15
CA TYR A 710 -8.85 4.02 17.88
C TYR A 710 -7.74 4.77 18.63
N ARG A 711 -7.02 5.70 17.96
CA ARG A 711 -5.97 6.52 18.61
C ARG A 711 -6.53 7.29 19.81
N ALA A 712 -7.74 7.85 19.69
CA ALA A 712 -8.41 8.55 20.79
C ALA A 712 -8.86 7.61 21.93
N LEU A 713 -9.34 6.40 21.62
CA LEU A 713 -9.69 5.38 22.63
C LEU A 713 -8.46 4.85 23.37
N VAL A 714 -7.34 4.63 22.68
CA VAL A 714 -6.06 4.29 23.32
C VAL A 714 -5.61 5.42 24.22
N ALA A 715 -5.71 6.67 23.76
CA ALA A 715 -5.40 7.84 24.57
C ALA A 715 -6.25 7.91 25.85
N LEU A 716 -7.56 7.67 25.74
CA LEU A 716 -8.47 7.59 26.88
C LEU A 716 -8.09 6.47 27.86
N GLY A 717 -7.73 5.31 27.32
CA GLY A 717 -7.28 4.14 28.08
C GLY A 717 -5.99 4.42 28.87
N ASN A 718 -5.01 5.05 28.24
CA ASN A 718 -3.76 5.50 28.88
C ASN A 718 -4.03 6.45 30.05
N VAL A 719 -4.86 7.47 29.85
CA VAL A 719 -5.22 8.43 30.90
C VAL A 719 -5.89 7.75 32.09
N ARG A 720 -6.75 6.73 31.85
CA ARG A 720 -7.46 6.00 32.90
C ARG A 720 -6.56 5.09 33.74
N GLN A 721 -5.49 4.54 33.19
CA GLN A 721 -4.59 3.62 33.89
C GLN A 721 -3.54 4.31 34.76
N ARG A 722 -3.54 5.66 34.80
CA ARG A 722 -2.65 6.43 35.66
C ARG A 722 -2.86 6.02 37.13
N PRO A 723 -1.80 5.69 37.89
CA PRO A 723 -1.96 5.39 39.31
C PRO A 723 -2.60 6.60 40.00
N PRO A 724 -3.58 6.40 40.91
CA PRO A 724 -4.16 7.50 41.67
C PRO A 724 -3.03 8.16 42.46
N ARG A 725 -2.85 9.48 42.31
CA ARG A 725 -1.92 10.22 43.17
C ARG A 725 -2.44 10.12 44.60
N CYS A 726 -1.61 9.60 45.52
CA CYS A 726 -1.77 9.90 46.94
C CYS A 726 -1.78 11.42 47.09
N ALA A 727 -2.88 11.93 47.63
CA ALA A 727 -3.09 13.34 47.93
C ALA A 727 -2.05 13.88 48.90
#